data_AF-A0A2V7EI35-F1
#
_entry.id   AF-A0A2V7EI35-F1
#
_cell.length_a   1.000
_cell.length_b   1.000
_cell.length_c   1.000
_cell.angle_alpha   90.00
_cell.angle_beta   90.00
_cell.angle_gamma   90.00
#
_symmetry.space_group_name_H-M   'P 1'
#
loop_
_entity.id
_entity.type
_entity.pdbx_description
1 polymer ?
#
loop_
_entity_poly.entity_id
_entity_poly.type
_entity_poly.pdbx_seq_one_letter_code
_entity_poly.pdbx_strand_id
1 'polypeptide(L)'
;GFVVGKASFDVVLATTDITTGNPSLGTLLDASLLSVTLSDLSLFAGAGAHLIVPADPANIAGYGIDTSDALGFSIAGGEVKLAIVKPGELAEGDRTSYTGLEIGFSGAQLEGVSPDLVFRASGTVLINKATGATGLEAPNRIDWAAATNDTNDPAHLIPAFSSNLTAGMKLRIEGAAALDIFGAVLGTASFSLTQATETIDTGNPDIGTLTDASVLAISLSNVNLFAGAGASLTVPADPANVAGYGINTTGALGFAVTGGAVDLAIVRPSGAAADQYIGLQASLAGASLVGVDGLRFIASGTVLVNKTTAASNEKINWATATGEILPEFNPLLGADTDLAIIDGHASLDLFGFVVGMADFSILQGTTTVHTGNPAIGASGTLTDASVMVVTLSNLNLFAGAGAALNDNGTPADTSDDAIDRNGAIGFDISGGMVTLDVVRPAASGASYTGLSVGASGSLGGIPGLTLSVTGTILVNKATGAAPTQRIDWATVTDTNHFLPQIPGLTRTVELAISGSAAIDLFGVVVGTAGFGFASRTVDVDQNANGVFSLTERDLDDATLLTIDLTIGFEVSGGHIALAIIRANPNSIAGDNRSYVATTSSLDDAEFIGLPSGLQIHASDIAVQINRASGVVPLSSPAAAPAPLDWTKAIDLDGDHHFGHANGDDVMVGSALIDLSGDFTGIRGKLRLDAFDVLRAYAAFDMVIRTVDVNLDGNATITAATDLDDAQLMTIGLALMPLDPALNPELLPAGLSGVQPGLFIGVPGGVGFAVNSGQLTFATIKPNADPAKSPSGFDRTYTALSASLRGVGLTGLPAGVIIEATRLEFASNSSTGTYGSLAALDWTHTIDLQAGDAAFDADAIVVGGRTLSLTTGGFTIGGALKIDLQGFVLAAGAFQYQQLTGQAINDGAGISATGVTLQTIDLTGLQLFVGVNGAFVTDSDGNVTGLNTSAATGFSVSGASLDIAIASETSGALRSWMGLAAHVGLMSVHGLPAGFELQVLSLDLRYNAPDDASGTRLNWAGVSQVASTLVAQITGSTQLAVSGRLYLNVSGFVVAAAAFDLSEVSGVPVNDGQGINLPLASILLLHLSDVFLFIGIGGVLSSSGYTGTPAQRAAAFEADLEAAGAIGFFVADASLDLGVVGNGT
;
A
#
# COMPACT_ATOMS: atom_id res chain seq x y z
N GLY A 1 24.50 -83.77 -0.27
CA GLY A 1 23.23 -84.05 -0.99
C GLY A 1 22.57 -82.74 -1.36
N PHE A 2 21.57 -82.73 -2.26
CA PHE A 2 20.81 -81.50 -2.53
C PHE A 2 19.88 -81.12 -1.37
N VAL A 3 19.39 -82.12 -0.63
CA VAL A 3 18.68 -81.96 0.64
C VAL A 3 19.25 -82.98 1.62
N VAL A 4 19.54 -82.55 2.85
CA VAL A 4 19.99 -83.39 3.96
C VAL A 4 19.24 -82.94 5.20
N GLY A 5 18.60 -83.85 5.93
CA GLY A 5 17.81 -83.47 7.10
C GLY A 5 17.75 -84.58 8.13
N LYS A 6 17.41 -84.20 9.36
CA LYS A 6 17.04 -85.09 10.45
C LYS A 6 15.80 -84.55 11.14
N ALA A 7 14.94 -85.45 11.60
CA ALA A 7 13.79 -85.12 12.42
C ALA A 7 13.39 -86.37 13.22
N SER A 8 12.74 -86.14 14.35
CA SER A 8 11.88 -87.15 14.98
C SER A 8 10.58 -87.20 14.20
N PHE A 9 9.99 -88.37 13.98
CA PHE A 9 8.73 -88.48 13.27
C PHE A 9 7.74 -89.40 13.98
N ASP A 10 6.47 -89.02 13.94
CA ASP A 10 5.32 -89.86 14.28
C ASP A 10 4.39 -89.95 13.07
N VAL A 11 3.87 -91.15 12.80
CA VAL A 11 2.98 -91.42 11.67
C VAL A 11 1.81 -92.26 12.14
N VAL A 12 0.61 -91.70 12.02
CA VAL A 12 -0.64 -92.38 12.31
C VAL A 12 -1.38 -92.66 11.00
N LEU A 13 -1.69 -93.93 10.79
CA LEU A 13 -2.60 -94.39 9.74
C LEU A 13 -3.82 -95.00 10.41
N ALA A 14 -4.99 -94.42 10.17
CA ALA A 14 -6.24 -94.85 10.81
C ALA A 14 -7.41 -94.81 9.82
N THR A 15 -8.43 -95.62 10.13
CA THR A 15 -9.77 -95.49 9.55
C THR A 15 -10.71 -95.22 10.71
N THR A 16 -11.32 -94.03 10.72
CA THR A 16 -12.18 -93.56 11.82
C THR A 16 -13.10 -92.45 11.33
N ASP A 17 -14.16 -92.21 12.09
CA ASP A 17 -14.99 -91.02 11.89
C ASP A 17 -14.20 -89.77 12.30
N ILE A 18 -14.24 -88.71 11.47
CA ILE A 18 -13.55 -87.43 11.72
C ILE A 18 -14.59 -86.33 11.86
N THR A 19 -14.74 -85.79 13.07
CA THR A 19 -15.58 -84.60 13.31
C THR A 19 -14.82 -83.36 12.84
N THR A 20 -15.27 -82.75 11.74
CA THR A 20 -14.46 -81.76 11.00
C THR A 20 -14.43 -80.36 11.62
N GLY A 21 -15.23 -80.10 12.66
CA GLY A 21 -15.43 -78.75 13.20
C GLY A 21 -16.12 -77.76 12.27
N ASN A 22 -16.26 -78.07 10.97
CA ASN A 22 -17.01 -77.27 10.00
C ASN A 22 -18.46 -77.80 9.89
N PRO A 23 -19.48 -77.02 10.26
CA PRO A 23 -20.88 -77.43 10.18
C PRO A 23 -21.33 -77.87 8.77
N SER A 24 -20.73 -77.29 7.72
CA SER A 24 -21.05 -77.62 6.32
C SER A 24 -20.49 -78.98 5.88
N LEU A 25 -19.49 -79.52 6.59
CA LEU A 25 -18.91 -80.84 6.33
C LEU A 25 -19.40 -81.90 7.33
N GLY A 26 -19.73 -81.50 8.56
CA GLY A 26 -20.20 -82.43 9.60
C GLY A 26 -19.12 -83.43 10.04
N THR A 27 -19.50 -84.68 10.27
CA THR A 27 -18.57 -85.79 10.55
C THR A 27 -18.35 -86.60 9.28
N LEU A 28 -17.08 -86.78 8.91
CA LEU A 28 -16.70 -87.65 7.79
C LEU A 28 -16.62 -89.09 8.30
N LEU A 29 -17.57 -89.93 7.89
CA LEU A 29 -17.65 -91.31 8.32
C LEU A 29 -16.59 -92.19 7.64
N ASP A 30 -16.08 -93.18 8.39
CA ASP A 30 -15.11 -94.19 7.92
C ASP A 30 -13.93 -93.57 7.13
N ALA A 31 -13.48 -92.39 7.54
CA ALA A 31 -12.49 -91.62 6.80
C ALA A 31 -11.10 -92.23 6.97
N SER A 32 -10.34 -92.29 5.88
CA SER A 32 -8.93 -92.65 5.89
C SER A 32 -8.11 -91.44 6.31
N LEU A 33 -7.39 -91.56 7.43
CA LEU A 33 -6.50 -90.54 7.97
C LEU A 33 -5.03 -90.96 7.77
N LEU A 34 -4.25 -90.05 7.19
CA LEU A 34 -2.80 -90.01 7.31
C LEU A 34 -2.43 -88.79 8.15
N SER A 35 -1.85 -89.01 9.31
CA SER A 35 -1.31 -87.99 10.20
C SER A 35 0.20 -88.18 10.30
N VAL A 36 0.95 -87.09 10.15
CA VAL A 36 2.42 -87.07 10.23
C VAL A 36 2.83 -85.87 11.06
N THR A 37 3.62 -86.10 12.10
CA THR A 37 4.27 -85.05 12.89
C THR A 37 5.78 -85.23 12.80
N LEU A 38 6.50 -84.20 12.37
CA LEU A 38 7.95 -84.10 12.44
C LEU A 38 8.33 -83.10 13.52
N SER A 39 9.15 -83.51 14.48
CA SER A 39 9.65 -82.65 15.56
C SER A 39 11.18 -82.59 15.54
N ASP A 40 11.76 -81.56 16.14
CA ASP A 40 13.21 -81.31 16.15
C ASP A 40 13.83 -81.27 14.74
N LEU A 41 13.06 -80.78 13.75
CA LEU A 41 13.48 -80.76 12.35
C LEU A 41 14.73 -79.90 12.20
N SER A 42 15.80 -80.52 11.72
CA SER A 42 16.98 -79.83 11.20
C SER A 42 17.14 -80.19 9.74
N LEU A 43 17.16 -79.21 8.86
CA LEU A 43 17.16 -79.42 7.42
C LEU A 43 18.20 -78.51 6.77
N PHE A 44 18.91 -79.04 5.78
CA PHE A 44 19.70 -78.25 4.83
C PHE A 44 19.23 -78.56 3.41
N ALA A 45 19.05 -77.51 2.62
CA ALA A 45 18.76 -77.59 1.19
C ALA A 45 19.78 -76.75 0.40
N GLY A 46 20.57 -77.39 -0.46
CA GLY A 46 21.64 -76.75 -1.22
C GLY A 46 22.74 -77.72 -1.67
N ALA A 47 23.88 -77.22 -2.10
CA ALA A 47 25.03 -78.04 -2.50
C ALA A 47 26.05 -78.17 -1.35
N GLY A 48 26.71 -79.32 -1.24
CA GLY A 48 27.89 -79.50 -0.36
C GLY A 48 27.62 -80.08 1.04
N ALA A 49 26.41 -79.95 1.59
CA ALA A 49 26.14 -80.50 2.94
C ALA A 49 26.10 -82.02 2.97
N HIS A 50 26.48 -82.59 4.12
CA HIS A 50 26.43 -84.02 4.38
C HIS A 50 26.02 -84.31 5.84
N LEU A 51 25.54 -85.53 6.07
CA LEU A 51 25.12 -85.99 7.40
C LEU A 51 26.35 -86.44 8.19
N ILE A 52 26.51 -85.91 9.39
CA ILE A 52 27.46 -86.40 10.37
C ILE A 52 26.88 -87.69 10.96
N VAL A 53 27.57 -88.82 10.75
CA VAL A 53 27.18 -90.12 11.30
C VAL A 53 28.01 -90.38 12.57
N PRO A 54 27.38 -90.54 13.74
CA PRO A 54 28.10 -90.84 14.97
C PRO A 54 28.75 -92.22 14.92
N ALA A 55 29.80 -92.42 15.72
CA ALA A 55 30.52 -93.70 15.79
C ALA A 55 29.64 -94.89 16.21
N ASP A 56 28.57 -94.62 16.98
CA ASP A 56 27.49 -95.55 17.25
C ASP A 56 26.22 -95.12 16.48
N PRO A 57 25.81 -95.88 15.44
CA PRO A 57 24.59 -95.60 14.69
C PRO A 57 23.29 -95.64 15.52
N ALA A 58 23.30 -96.24 16.72
CA ALA A 58 22.15 -96.22 17.63
C ALA A 58 22.00 -94.90 18.39
N ASN A 59 23.04 -94.07 18.44
CA ASN A 59 23.00 -92.74 19.06
C ASN A 59 22.36 -91.71 18.11
N ILE A 60 21.03 -91.73 18.02
CA ILE A 60 20.26 -90.81 17.16
C ILE A 60 20.56 -89.34 17.47
N ALA A 61 20.85 -88.99 18.73
CA ALA A 61 21.23 -87.64 19.14
C ALA A 61 22.60 -87.18 18.60
N GLY A 62 23.48 -88.13 18.23
CA GLY A 62 24.79 -87.85 17.66
C GLY A 62 24.78 -87.55 16.16
N TYR A 63 23.64 -87.68 15.48
CA TYR A 63 23.50 -87.29 14.08
C TYR A 63 23.38 -85.76 13.96
N GLY A 64 24.21 -85.18 13.09
CA GLY A 64 24.25 -83.74 12.80
C GLY A 64 24.32 -83.49 11.30
N ILE A 65 24.24 -82.22 10.89
CA ILE A 65 24.44 -81.81 9.50
C ILE A 65 25.69 -80.95 9.48
N ASP A 66 26.67 -81.31 8.66
CA ASP A 66 27.84 -80.49 8.41
C ASP A 66 27.56 -79.56 7.22
N THR A 67 27.59 -78.26 7.49
CA THR A 67 27.36 -77.18 6.52
C THR A 67 28.62 -76.38 6.20
N SER A 68 29.79 -76.78 6.72
CA SER A 68 31.04 -75.99 6.62
C SER A 68 31.47 -75.64 5.19
N ASP A 69 31.27 -76.54 4.23
CA ASP A 69 31.55 -76.35 2.80
C ASP A 69 30.27 -76.25 1.94
N ALA A 70 29.13 -75.95 2.56
CA ALA A 70 27.83 -76.03 1.92
C ALA A 70 27.28 -74.65 1.53
N LEU A 71 26.70 -74.54 0.33
CA LEU A 71 25.97 -73.36 -0.14
C LEU A 71 24.48 -73.69 -0.21
N GLY A 72 23.67 -73.04 0.60
CA GLY A 72 22.23 -73.34 0.67
C GLY A 72 21.53 -72.74 1.88
N PHE A 73 20.31 -73.19 2.15
CA PHE A 73 19.55 -72.79 3.32
C PHE A 73 19.56 -73.89 4.38
N SER A 74 19.80 -73.51 5.64
CA SER A 74 19.65 -74.40 6.78
C SER A 74 18.50 -73.95 7.68
N ILE A 75 17.88 -74.90 8.36
CA ILE A 75 16.91 -74.70 9.43
C ILE A 75 17.40 -75.50 10.63
N ALA A 76 17.53 -74.84 11.78
CA ALA A 76 17.89 -75.45 13.05
C ALA A 76 16.70 -75.38 14.01
N GLY A 77 15.93 -76.47 14.09
CA GLY A 77 14.71 -76.54 14.90
C GLY A 77 13.48 -76.11 14.09
N GLY A 78 12.52 -77.02 13.99
CA GLY A 78 11.26 -76.81 13.30
C GLY A 78 10.30 -77.97 13.55
N GLU A 79 9.04 -77.76 13.17
CA GLU A 79 7.96 -78.72 13.31
C GLU A 79 7.17 -78.79 12.00
N VAL A 80 6.75 -79.99 11.60
CA VAL A 80 5.81 -80.18 10.48
C VAL A 80 4.68 -81.06 10.95
N LYS A 81 3.45 -80.57 10.87
CA LYS A 81 2.22 -81.33 11.12
C LYS A 81 1.47 -81.45 9.81
N LEU A 82 1.10 -82.66 9.41
CA LEU A 82 0.34 -82.93 8.20
C LEU A 82 -0.79 -83.90 8.54
N ALA A 83 -2.01 -83.54 8.14
CA ALA A 83 -3.15 -84.42 8.17
C ALA A 83 -3.78 -84.46 6.78
N ILE A 84 -3.95 -85.66 6.23
CA ILE A 84 -4.71 -85.89 5.00
C ILE A 84 -5.88 -86.80 5.35
N VAL A 85 -7.10 -86.29 5.16
CA VAL A 85 -8.34 -87.01 5.43
C VAL A 85 -9.07 -87.25 4.11
N LYS A 86 -9.37 -88.51 3.83
CA LYS A 86 -10.20 -88.92 2.69
C LYS A 86 -11.47 -89.59 3.21
N PRO A 87 -12.68 -89.06 2.93
CA PRO A 87 -13.93 -89.67 3.38
C PRO A 87 -14.09 -91.13 2.93
N GLY A 88 -14.82 -91.93 3.72
CA GLY A 88 -15.25 -93.28 3.33
C GLY A 88 -16.32 -93.25 2.23
N GLU A 89 -16.58 -94.42 1.63
CA GLU A 89 -17.69 -94.66 0.67
C GLU A 89 -17.77 -93.71 -0.55
N LEU A 90 -16.64 -93.12 -0.97
CA LEU A 90 -16.60 -92.26 -2.16
C LEU A 90 -16.89 -93.03 -3.46
N ALA A 91 -17.60 -92.39 -4.40
CA ALA A 91 -17.89 -92.96 -5.72
C ALA A 91 -16.62 -93.20 -6.56
N GLU A 92 -16.66 -94.15 -7.50
CA GLU A 92 -15.51 -94.44 -8.37
C GLU A 92 -15.10 -93.19 -9.19
N GLY A 93 -13.86 -92.74 -9.02
CA GLY A 93 -13.32 -91.54 -9.66
C GLY A 93 -13.43 -90.24 -8.82
N ASP A 94 -14.11 -90.28 -7.68
CA ASP A 94 -14.20 -89.17 -6.73
C ASP A 94 -12.84 -88.95 -6.02
N ARG A 95 -12.36 -87.70 -6.09
CA ARG A 95 -11.07 -87.25 -5.55
C ARG A 95 -11.20 -86.42 -4.27
N THR A 96 -12.34 -86.49 -3.58
CA THR A 96 -12.57 -85.68 -2.38
C THR A 96 -11.53 -85.99 -1.32
N SER A 97 -10.83 -84.94 -0.86
CA SER A 97 -9.80 -85.06 0.18
C SER A 97 -9.54 -83.71 0.84
N TYR A 98 -9.21 -83.74 2.12
CA TYR A 98 -8.87 -82.58 2.92
C TYR A 98 -7.44 -82.69 3.41
N THR A 99 -6.71 -81.58 3.39
CA THR A 99 -5.31 -81.52 3.81
C THR A 99 -5.12 -80.33 4.74
N GLY A 100 -4.70 -80.59 5.96
CA GLY A 100 -4.17 -79.62 6.89
C GLY A 100 -2.65 -79.77 6.96
N LEU A 101 -1.92 -78.69 6.79
CA LEU A 101 -0.47 -78.66 6.90
C LEU A 101 -0.04 -77.45 7.71
N GLU A 102 0.80 -77.67 8.70
CA GLU A 102 1.45 -76.65 9.50
C GLU A 102 2.95 -76.90 9.48
N ILE A 103 3.73 -75.89 9.11
CA ILE A 103 5.19 -75.93 9.07
C ILE A 103 5.69 -74.77 9.92
N GLY A 104 6.37 -75.07 11.02
CA GLY A 104 7.06 -74.09 11.86
C GLY A 104 8.58 -74.20 11.74
N PHE A 105 9.27 -73.07 11.73
CA PHE A 105 10.73 -73.02 11.79
C PHE A 105 11.20 -71.79 12.56
N SER A 106 12.20 -71.96 13.44
CA SER A 106 12.64 -70.89 14.36
C SER A 106 13.88 -70.14 13.90
N GLY A 107 14.56 -70.54 12.82
CA GLY A 107 15.82 -69.87 12.44
C GLY A 107 16.40 -70.38 11.14
N ALA A 108 15.68 -70.17 10.04
CA ALA A 108 16.22 -70.43 8.72
C ALA A 108 17.35 -69.44 8.41
N GLN A 109 18.48 -69.92 7.89
CA GLN A 109 19.61 -69.08 7.50
C GLN A 109 20.25 -69.51 6.19
N LEU A 110 20.91 -68.56 5.50
CA LEU A 110 21.74 -68.81 4.33
C LEU A 110 23.16 -69.20 4.76
N GLU A 111 23.65 -70.33 4.26
CA GLU A 111 24.96 -70.93 4.52
C GLU A 111 25.88 -70.79 3.30
N GLY A 112 27.19 -70.73 3.53
CA GLY A 112 28.21 -70.78 2.46
C GLY A 112 28.36 -69.51 1.64
N VAL A 113 27.86 -68.37 2.13
CA VAL A 113 28.02 -67.04 1.53
C VAL A 113 28.96 -66.17 2.35
N SER A 114 29.29 -64.98 1.84
CA SER A 114 30.05 -63.97 2.61
C SER A 114 29.35 -63.71 3.95
N PRO A 115 30.09 -63.54 5.06
CA PRO A 115 29.48 -63.14 6.34
C PRO A 115 28.73 -61.81 6.27
N ASP A 116 29.02 -60.97 5.27
CA ASP A 116 28.34 -59.70 5.02
C ASP A 116 27.01 -59.87 4.25
N LEU A 117 26.68 -61.07 3.77
CA LEU A 117 25.36 -61.41 3.24
C LEU A 117 24.62 -62.27 4.26
N VAL A 118 23.76 -61.64 5.06
CA VAL A 118 23.02 -62.32 6.12
C VAL A 118 21.55 -62.40 5.73
N PHE A 119 21.00 -63.60 5.72
CA PHE A 119 19.55 -63.81 5.68
C PHE A 119 19.14 -64.67 6.88
N ARG A 120 18.12 -64.22 7.61
CA ARG A 120 17.49 -64.93 8.72
C ARG A 120 15.98 -64.85 8.56
N ALA A 121 15.31 -65.97 8.79
CA ALA A 121 13.85 -66.02 8.80
C ALA A 121 13.33 -67.00 9.86
N SER A 122 12.24 -66.66 10.50
CA SER A 122 11.45 -67.59 11.32
C SER A 122 9.99 -67.45 10.95
N GLY A 123 9.19 -68.48 11.22
CA GLY A 123 7.76 -68.39 10.98
C GLY A 123 7.02 -69.70 11.00
N THR A 124 5.73 -69.57 10.70
CA THR A 124 4.77 -70.66 10.53
C THR A 124 4.06 -70.52 9.19
N VAL A 125 3.81 -71.66 8.53
CA VAL A 125 3.02 -71.76 7.31
C VAL A 125 1.90 -72.74 7.55
N LEU A 126 0.66 -72.27 7.44
CA LEU A 126 -0.57 -73.02 7.61
C LEU A 126 -1.25 -73.14 6.24
N ILE A 127 -1.53 -74.35 5.78
CA ILE A 127 -2.24 -74.62 4.53
C ILE A 127 -3.46 -75.48 4.84
N ASN A 128 -4.62 -75.00 4.41
CA ASN A 128 -5.86 -75.77 4.45
C ASN A 128 -6.38 -75.95 3.03
N LYS A 129 -6.37 -77.18 2.55
CA LYS A 129 -6.77 -77.51 1.18
C LYS A 129 -7.92 -78.50 1.21
N ALA A 130 -9.02 -78.15 0.56
CA ALA A 130 -10.09 -79.08 0.22
C ALA A 130 -10.06 -79.35 -1.28
N THR A 131 -10.13 -80.62 -1.64
CA THR A 131 -10.29 -81.09 -3.02
C THR A 131 -11.66 -81.73 -3.12
N GLY A 132 -12.43 -81.36 -4.13
CA GLY A 132 -13.76 -81.94 -4.38
C GLY A 132 -13.71 -83.17 -5.29
N ALA A 133 -14.88 -83.73 -5.60
CA ALA A 133 -15.00 -84.97 -6.36
C ALA A 133 -14.30 -84.96 -7.73
N THR A 134 -14.27 -83.81 -8.41
CA THR A 134 -13.65 -83.65 -9.73
C THR A 134 -12.12 -83.45 -9.68
N GLY A 135 -11.54 -83.34 -8.48
CA GLY A 135 -10.12 -83.00 -8.29
C GLY A 135 -9.81 -81.51 -8.32
N LEU A 136 -10.82 -80.64 -8.43
CA LEU A 136 -10.70 -79.19 -8.28
C LEU A 136 -10.78 -78.77 -6.81
N GLU A 137 -10.38 -77.54 -6.49
CA GLU A 137 -10.52 -76.99 -5.14
C GLU A 137 -12.00 -76.94 -4.72
N ALA A 138 -12.31 -77.37 -3.50
CA ALA A 138 -13.64 -77.28 -2.90
C ALA A 138 -13.71 -76.11 -1.90
N PRO A 139 -14.88 -75.44 -1.75
CA PRO A 139 -15.03 -74.27 -0.90
C PRO A 139 -15.05 -74.59 0.59
N ASN A 140 -15.61 -75.75 0.96
CA ASN A 140 -15.72 -76.16 2.36
C ASN A 140 -14.45 -76.91 2.79
N ARG A 141 -13.74 -76.40 3.80
CA ARG A 141 -12.53 -77.01 4.37
C ARG A 141 -12.79 -77.51 5.80
N ILE A 142 -11.98 -78.45 6.27
CA ILE A 142 -12.02 -78.88 7.68
C ILE A 142 -11.55 -77.72 8.56
N ASP A 143 -12.21 -77.48 9.68
CA ASP A 143 -11.69 -76.62 10.74
C ASP A 143 -10.71 -77.46 11.58
N TRP A 144 -9.42 -77.40 11.25
CA TRP A 144 -8.43 -78.27 11.86
C TRP A 144 -8.16 -77.92 13.32
N ALA A 145 -8.28 -76.64 13.69
CA ALA A 145 -8.21 -76.17 15.08
C ALA A 145 -9.31 -76.79 15.94
N ALA A 146 -10.54 -76.86 15.42
CA ALA A 146 -11.64 -77.51 16.11
C ALA A 146 -11.60 -79.04 16.00
N ALA A 147 -11.17 -79.60 14.86
CA ALA A 147 -11.14 -81.05 14.64
C ALA A 147 -10.15 -81.78 15.55
N THR A 148 -9.06 -81.11 15.95
CA THR A 148 -7.99 -81.72 16.78
C THR A 148 -8.23 -81.63 18.29
N ASN A 149 -9.30 -80.96 18.76
CA ASN A 149 -9.52 -80.78 20.19
C ASN A 149 -9.93 -82.08 20.90
N ASP A 150 -9.76 -82.15 22.22
CA ASP A 150 -10.04 -83.36 23.03
C ASP A 150 -11.49 -83.87 22.93
N THR A 151 -12.43 -83.04 22.47
CA THR A 151 -13.84 -83.43 22.28
C THR A 151 -14.06 -84.12 20.93
N ASN A 152 -13.45 -83.60 19.87
CA ASN A 152 -13.62 -84.08 18.50
C ASN A 152 -12.61 -85.17 18.10
N ASP A 153 -11.45 -85.19 18.77
CA ASP A 153 -10.40 -86.21 18.63
C ASP A 153 -9.88 -86.68 20.01
N PRO A 154 -10.71 -87.40 20.79
CA PRO A 154 -10.33 -87.88 22.13
C PRO A 154 -9.20 -88.93 22.11
N ALA A 155 -8.88 -89.48 20.93
CA ALA A 155 -7.80 -90.44 20.74
C ALA A 155 -6.49 -89.78 20.28
N HIS A 156 -6.50 -88.46 20.05
CA HIS A 156 -5.35 -87.66 19.57
C HIS A 156 -4.70 -88.26 18.31
N LEU A 157 -5.53 -88.67 17.34
CA LEU A 157 -5.09 -89.24 16.07
C LEU A 157 -4.64 -88.16 15.06
N ILE A 158 -5.20 -86.96 15.18
CA ILE A 158 -4.86 -85.79 14.38
C ILE A 158 -3.79 -84.98 15.14
N PRO A 159 -2.75 -84.44 14.46
CA PRO A 159 -1.79 -83.57 15.11
C PRO A 159 -2.49 -82.32 15.65
N ALA A 160 -2.06 -81.85 16.82
CA ALA A 160 -2.56 -80.61 17.42
C ALA A 160 -2.16 -79.39 16.56
N PHE A 161 -3.01 -79.04 15.61
CA PHE A 161 -2.87 -77.86 14.75
C PHE A 161 -3.10 -76.56 15.52
N SER A 162 -2.49 -75.49 15.00
CA SER A 162 -2.70 -74.12 15.45
C SER A 162 -4.17 -73.73 15.44
N SER A 163 -4.57 -72.91 16.41
CA SER A 163 -5.90 -72.30 16.47
C SER A 163 -6.25 -71.47 15.24
N ASN A 164 -5.26 -71.09 14.44
CA ASN A 164 -5.42 -70.26 13.24
C ASN A 164 -5.76 -71.08 11.97
N LEU A 165 -5.72 -72.43 12.01
CA LEU A 165 -6.04 -73.28 10.86
C LEU A 165 -7.55 -73.63 10.84
N THR A 166 -8.39 -72.60 10.69
CA THR A 166 -9.87 -72.71 10.68
C THR A 166 -10.43 -73.13 9.32
N ALA A 167 -11.76 -73.30 9.21
CA ALA A 167 -12.42 -73.69 7.96
C ALA A 167 -12.40 -72.60 6.87
N GLY A 168 -12.40 -71.31 7.23
CA GLY A 168 -12.33 -70.19 6.28
C GLY A 168 -10.93 -69.97 5.69
N MET A 169 -9.90 -70.41 6.42
CA MET A 169 -8.50 -70.24 6.06
C MET A 169 -8.10 -71.10 4.85
N LYS A 170 -7.28 -70.56 3.94
CA LYS A 170 -6.64 -71.32 2.85
C LYS A 170 -5.13 -71.39 3.01
N LEU A 171 -4.52 -70.25 3.31
CA LEU A 171 -3.09 -70.08 3.54
C LEU A 171 -2.89 -69.02 4.61
N ARG A 172 -2.11 -69.31 5.64
CA ARG A 172 -1.56 -68.30 6.55
C ARG A 172 -0.07 -68.47 6.65
N ILE A 173 0.66 -67.38 6.51
CA ILE A 173 2.10 -67.32 6.73
C ILE A 173 2.34 -66.22 7.76
N GLU A 174 3.04 -66.53 8.84
CA GLU A 174 3.42 -65.56 9.86
C GLU A 174 4.87 -65.74 10.22
N GLY A 175 5.62 -64.66 10.37
CA GLY A 175 7.03 -64.78 10.66
C GLY A 175 7.75 -63.46 10.82
N ALA A 176 9.06 -63.57 10.95
CA ALA A 176 9.98 -62.44 10.93
C ALA A 176 11.13 -62.72 9.99
N ALA A 177 11.66 -61.68 9.36
CA ALA A 177 12.83 -61.76 8.51
C ALA A 177 13.83 -60.66 8.86
N ALA A 178 15.11 -60.99 8.78
CA ALA A 178 16.22 -60.05 8.84
C ALA A 178 17.17 -60.30 7.65
N LEU A 179 17.55 -59.23 6.97
CA LEU A 179 18.37 -59.26 5.76
C LEU A 179 19.47 -58.20 5.86
N ASP A 180 20.69 -58.59 5.53
CA ASP A 180 21.83 -57.71 5.32
C ASP A 180 22.45 -58.06 3.97
N ILE A 181 22.46 -57.10 3.04
CA ILE A 181 23.09 -57.21 1.73
C ILE A 181 24.36 -56.36 1.75
N PHE A 182 25.46 -56.96 2.21
CA PHE A 182 26.81 -56.39 2.19
C PHE A 182 26.96 -55.07 2.95
N GLY A 183 26.16 -54.85 4.00
CA GLY A 183 26.10 -53.58 4.74
C GLY A 183 25.48 -52.43 3.94
N ALA A 184 24.99 -52.69 2.72
CA ALA A 184 24.47 -51.69 1.80
C ALA A 184 22.96 -51.51 1.91
N VAL A 185 22.23 -52.62 2.02
CA VAL A 185 20.78 -52.63 2.24
C VAL A 185 20.49 -53.61 3.37
N LEU A 186 19.92 -53.10 4.46
CA LEU A 186 19.51 -53.90 5.61
C LEU A 186 18.00 -53.76 5.81
N GLY A 187 17.35 -54.81 6.26
CA GLY A 187 15.93 -54.79 6.54
C GLY A 187 15.54 -55.79 7.61
N THR A 188 14.66 -55.38 8.52
CA THR A 188 13.98 -56.27 9.46
C THR A 188 12.49 -55.99 9.44
N ALA A 189 11.67 -57.04 9.51
CA ALA A 189 10.22 -56.91 9.58
C ALA A 189 9.60 -58.17 10.20
N SER A 190 8.51 -57.98 10.92
CA SER A 190 7.53 -59.04 11.17
C SER A 190 6.44 -58.96 10.11
N PHE A 191 5.95 -60.10 9.65
CA PHE A 191 4.96 -60.15 8.58
C PHE A 191 3.92 -61.23 8.82
N SER A 192 2.70 -60.97 8.37
CA SER A 192 1.65 -61.95 8.19
C SER A 192 1.08 -61.84 6.77
N LEU A 193 0.73 -62.98 6.19
CA LEU A 193 0.00 -63.10 4.92
C LEU A 193 -1.09 -64.13 5.12
N THR A 194 -2.33 -63.74 4.88
CA THR A 194 -3.50 -64.58 5.09
C THR A 194 -4.36 -64.57 3.83
N GLN A 195 -4.65 -65.75 3.30
CA GLN A 195 -5.64 -65.96 2.26
C GLN A 195 -6.80 -66.77 2.83
N ALA A 196 -8.01 -66.26 2.70
CA ALA A 196 -9.23 -66.90 3.19
C ALA A 196 -10.39 -66.78 2.18
N THR A 197 -11.44 -67.55 2.45
CA THR A 197 -12.76 -67.39 1.82
C THR A 197 -13.76 -67.04 2.91
N GLU A 198 -14.36 -65.85 2.82
CA GLU A 198 -15.24 -65.33 3.86
C GLU A 198 -16.32 -64.39 3.32
N THR A 199 -17.27 -64.01 4.16
CA THR A 199 -18.27 -62.99 3.84
C THR A 199 -17.78 -61.63 4.32
N ILE A 200 -17.72 -60.65 3.43
CA ILE A 200 -17.31 -59.28 3.74
C ILE A 200 -18.53 -58.36 3.72
N ASP A 201 -18.78 -57.66 4.83
CA ASP A 201 -19.62 -56.46 4.81
C ASP A 201 -18.76 -55.28 4.36
N THR A 202 -19.07 -54.69 3.21
CA THR A 202 -18.19 -53.70 2.57
C THR A 202 -18.31 -52.30 3.16
N GLY A 203 -19.32 -52.05 4.01
CA GLY A 203 -19.63 -50.71 4.52
C GLY A 203 -20.02 -49.68 3.44
N ASN A 204 -20.10 -50.09 2.17
CA ASN A 204 -20.61 -49.30 1.06
C ASN A 204 -21.96 -49.90 0.61
N PRO A 205 -23.09 -49.19 0.80
CA PRO A 205 -24.41 -49.66 0.39
C PRO A 205 -24.53 -50.00 -1.10
N ASP A 206 -23.78 -49.33 -1.97
CA ASP A 206 -23.83 -49.53 -3.43
C ASP A 206 -23.12 -50.81 -3.87
N ILE A 207 -22.23 -51.36 -3.03
CA ILE A 207 -21.61 -52.67 -3.23
C ILE A 207 -22.37 -53.77 -2.46
N GLY A 208 -22.81 -53.49 -1.23
CA GLY A 208 -23.47 -54.44 -0.34
C GLY A 208 -22.52 -55.49 0.25
N THR A 209 -23.07 -56.61 0.72
CA THR A 209 -22.28 -57.72 1.31
C THR A 209 -21.75 -58.65 0.24
N LEU A 210 -20.44 -58.96 0.28
CA LEU A 210 -19.78 -59.91 -0.62
C LEU A 210 -19.66 -61.28 0.05
N THR A 211 -20.53 -62.21 -0.31
CA THR A 211 -20.50 -63.59 0.20
C THR A 211 -19.45 -64.44 -0.52
N ASP A 212 -18.76 -65.31 0.22
CA ASP A 212 -17.72 -66.21 -0.28
C ASP A 212 -16.60 -65.49 -1.06
N ALA A 213 -16.26 -64.25 -0.66
CA ALA A 213 -15.20 -63.48 -1.26
C ALA A 213 -13.83 -64.10 -1.00
N SER A 214 -12.95 -64.07 -2.00
CA SER A 214 -11.54 -64.40 -1.82
C SER A 214 -10.82 -63.18 -1.28
N VAL A 215 -10.27 -63.30 -0.08
CA VAL A 215 -9.57 -62.21 0.60
C VAL A 215 -8.09 -62.56 0.74
N LEU A 216 -7.23 -61.58 0.42
CA LEU A 216 -5.80 -61.60 0.73
C LEU A 216 -5.51 -60.42 1.65
N ALA A 217 -5.11 -60.71 2.89
CA ALA A 217 -4.65 -59.73 3.85
C ALA A 217 -3.14 -59.90 4.08
N ILE A 218 -2.39 -58.81 4.02
CA ILE A 218 -0.96 -58.76 4.31
C ILE A 218 -0.74 -57.67 5.35
N SER A 219 -0.07 -58.01 6.45
CA SER A 219 0.35 -57.04 7.45
C SER A 219 1.86 -57.14 7.67
N LEU A 220 2.55 -56.00 7.65
CA LEU A 220 3.94 -55.85 8.04
C LEU A 220 3.99 -54.95 9.28
N SER A 221 4.78 -55.35 10.28
CA SER A 221 5.00 -54.54 11.48
C SER A 221 6.49 -54.54 11.84
N ASN A 222 6.89 -53.50 12.57
CA ASN A 222 8.30 -53.29 12.94
C ASN A 222 9.22 -53.29 11.71
N VAL A 223 8.78 -52.67 10.62
CA VAL A 223 9.58 -52.54 9.40
C VAL A 223 10.69 -51.54 9.65
N ASN A 224 11.92 -52.03 9.71
CA ASN A 224 13.12 -51.20 9.77
C ASN A 224 13.94 -51.44 8.51
N LEU A 225 14.37 -50.37 7.84
CA LEU A 225 15.15 -50.45 6.61
C LEU A 225 16.36 -49.53 6.74
N PHE A 226 17.48 -49.90 6.14
CA PHE A 226 18.62 -49.01 5.92
C PHE A 226 19.16 -49.20 4.51
N ALA A 227 19.46 -48.10 3.84
CA ALA A 227 20.14 -48.09 2.54
C ALA A 227 21.32 -47.10 2.61
N GLY A 228 22.55 -47.58 2.48
CA GLY A 228 23.74 -46.76 2.68
C GLY A 228 25.03 -47.55 2.78
N ALA A 229 25.98 -47.09 3.59
CA ALA A 229 27.22 -47.81 3.89
C ALA A 229 27.50 -47.78 5.40
N GLY A 230 28.01 -48.89 5.94
CA GLY A 230 28.52 -48.97 7.31
C GLY A 230 27.50 -49.35 8.39
N ALA A 231 26.24 -49.60 8.02
CA ALA A 231 25.27 -50.17 8.95
C ALA A 231 25.47 -51.68 9.12
N SER A 232 24.97 -52.24 10.22
CA SER A 232 25.02 -53.67 10.51
C SER A 232 23.77 -54.15 11.24
N LEU A 233 23.42 -55.43 11.10
CA LEU A 233 22.39 -56.04 11.92
C LEU A 233 22.84 -56.18 13.38
N THR A 234 21.98 -55.78 14.31
CA THR A 234 22.14 -56.08 15.74
C THR A 234 21.62 -57.48 15.99
N VAL A 235 22.51 -58.38 16.43
CA VAL A 235 22.17 -59.78 16.69
C VAL A 235 21.55 -59.91 18.09
N PRO A 236 20.34 -60.48 18.22
CA PRO A 236 19.71 -60.74 19.52
C PRO A 236 20.46 -61.81 20.32
N ALA A 237 20.24 -61.85 21.63
CA ALA A 237 20.89 -62.82 22.53
C ALA A 237 20.62 -64.29 22.12
N ASP A 238 19.44 -64.54 21.56
CA ASP A 238 19.12 -65.79 20.86
C ASP A 238 18.98 -65.50 19.36
N PRO A 239 19.91 -65.97 18.50
CA PRO A 239 19.82 -65.80 17.05
C PRO A 239 18.60 -66.45 16.38
N ALA A 240 17.91 -67.37 17.06
CA ALA A 240 16.63 -67.91 16.58
C ALA A 240 15.47 -66.91 16.78
N ASN A 241 15.62 -65.91 17.64
CA ASN A 241 14.63 -64.84 17.75
C ASN A 241 14.79 -63.82 16.61
N VAL A 242 14.38 -64.19 15.40
CA VAL A 242 14.51 -63.33 14.21
C VAL A 242 13.78 -61.98 14.37
N ALA A 243 12.67 -61.94 15.11
CA ALA A 243 11.95 -60.71 15.40
C ALA A 243 12.74 -59.72 16.29
N GLY A 244 13.75 -60.20 17.02
CA GLY A 244 14.63 -59.39 17.86
C GLY A 244 15.80 -58.73 17.14
N TYR A 245 15.97 -58.96 15.83
CA TYR A 245 17.01 -58.29 15.05
C TYR A 245 16.68 -56.81 14.85
N GLY A 246 17.67 -55.95 15.09
CA GLY A 246 17.60 -54.52 14.82
C GLY A 246 18.65 -54.08 13.80
N ILE A 247 18.66 -52.80 13.45
CA ILE A 247 19.71 -52.20 12.60
C ILE A 247 20.50 -51.22 13.45
N ASN A 248 21.81 -51.41 13.54
CA ASN A 248 22.72 -50.43 14.13
C ASN A 248 23.26 -49.51 13.03
N THR A 249 22.95 -48.23 13.15
CA THR A 249 23.35 -47.18 12.21
C THR A 249 24.49 -46.31 12.74
N THR A 250 25.09 -46.65 13.89
CA THR A 250 26.21 -45.91 14.48
C THR A 250 27.40 -45.88 13.53
N GLY A 251 27.78 -44.69 13.05
CA GLY A 251 28.88 -44.50 12.10
C GLY A 251 28.53 -44.85 10.64
N ALA A 252 27.27 -45.16 10.35
CA ALA A 252 26.79 -45.42 9.01
C ALA A 252 26.45 -44.10 8.27
N LEU A 253 26.49 -44.12 6.94
CA LEU A 253 26.03 -43.04 6.06
C LEU A 253 24.92 -43.58 5.14
N GLY A 254 23.71 -43.03 5.22
CA GLY A 254 22.59 -43.52 4.41
C GLY A 254 21.22 -43.05 4.86
N PHE A 255 20.17 -43.71 4.35
CA PHE A 255 18.78 -43.48 4.74
C PHE A 255 18.29 -44.63 5.61
N ALA A 256 17.61 -44.30 6.70
CA ALA A 256 17.01 -45.26 7.61
C ALA A 256 15.48 -45.07 7.66
N VAL A 257 14.75 -46.16 7.83
CA VAL A 257 13.33 -46.19 8.23
C VAL A 257 13.26 -46.97 9.53
N THR A 258 12.58 -46.42 10.54
CA THR A 258 12.38 -47.05 11.85
C THR A 258 10.89 -47.19 12.10
N GLY A 259 10.45 -48.38 12.52
CA GLY A 259 9.09 -48.61 13.02
C GLY A 259 7.96 -48.44 11.99
N GLY A 260 8.20 -48.78 10.72
CA GLY A 260 7.14 -48.76 9.71
C GLY A 260 6.11 -49.90 9.88
N ALA A 261 4.91 -49.69 9.36
CA ALA A 261 3.87 -50.71 9.25
C ALA A 261 3.14 -50.63 7.90
N VAL A 262 2.65 -51.77 7.41
CA VAL A 262 1.88 -51.85 6.16
C VAL A 262 0.75 -52.83 6.34
N ASP A 263 -0.49 -52.39 6.14
CA ASP A 263 -1.68 -53.24 6.04
C ASP A 263 -2.25 -53.15 4.63
N LEU A 264 -2.44 -54.30 3.98
CA LEU A 264 -2.98 -54.42 2.64
C LEU A 264 -4.09 -55.48 2.62
N ALA A 265 -5.28 -55.09 2.17
CA ALA A 265 -6.38 -56.00 1.90
C ALA A 265 -6.73 -55.97 0.41
N ILE A 266 -6.84 -57.15 -0.19
CA ILE A 266 -7.35 -57.34 -1.55
C ILE A 266 -8.55 -58.28 -1.48
N VAL A 267 -9.73 -57.77 -1.80
CA VAL A 267 -11.00 -58.52 -1.79
C VAL A 267 -11.46 -58.76 -3.23
N ARG A 268 -11.76 -60.01 -3.56
CA ARG A 268 -12.31 -60.43 -4.86
C ARG A 268 -13.66 -61.14 -4.66
N PRO A 269 -14.77 -60.61 -5.20
CA PRO A 269 -16.08 -61.24 -5.07
C PRO A 269 -16.15 -62.63 -5.72
N SER A 270 -17.01 -63.49 -5.18
CA SER A 270 -17.31 -64.78 -5.81
C SER A 270 -18.07 -64.56 -7.13
N GLY A 271 -17.66 -65.24 -8.21
CA GLY A 271 -18.33 -65.17 -9.52
C GLY A 271 -18.05 -63.94 -10.39
N ALA A 272 -17.42 -62.88 -9.87
CA ALA A 272 -17.02 -61.68 -10.63
C ALA A 272 -15.49 -61.60 -10.79
N ALA A 273 -14.94 -62.37 -11.74
CA ALA A 273 -13.49 -62.62 -11.84
C ALA A 273 -12.61 -61.39 -12.15
N ALA A 274 -13.18 -60.25 -12.53
CA ALA A 274 -12.45 -59.03 -12.90
C ALA A 274 -12.40 -57.96 -11.79
N ASP A 275 -13.32 -58.01 -10.82
CA ASP A 275 -13.46 -56.96 -9.81
C ASP A 275 -12.52 -57.22 -8.63
N GLN A 276 -11.73 -56.21 -8.28
CA GLN A 276 -10.79 -56.24 -7.17
C GLN A 276 -10.90 -54.93 -6.40
N TYR A 277 -11.01 -55.05 -5.08
CA TYR A 277 -11.00 -53.92 -4.17
C TYR A 277 -9.72 -53.98 -3.35
N ILE A 278 -9.00 -52.86 -3.31
CA ILE A 278 -7.69 -52.74 -2.68
C ILE A 278 -7.77 -51.64 -1.62
N GLY A 279 -7.54 -52.02 -0.36
CA GLY A 279 -7.31 -51.11 0.75
C GLY A 279 -5.86 -51.24 1.20
N LEU A 280 -5.13 -50.13 1.22
CA LEU A 280 -3.73 -50.07 1.67
C LEU A 280 -3.58 -48.96 2.70
N GLN A 281 -2.94 -49.28 3.81
CA GLN A 281 -2.45 -48.35 4.82
C GLN A 281 -0.97 -48.62 5.04
N ALA A 282 -0.13 -47.60 4.86
CA ALA A 282 1.30 -47.69 5.11
C ALA A 282 1.71 -46.53 6.01
N SER A 283 2.23 -46.81 7.20
CA SER A 283 2.73 -45.80 8.13
C SER A 283 4.24 -45.87 8.25
N LEU A 284 4.84 -44.68 8.32
CA LEU A 284 6.24 -44.49 8.66
C LEU A 284 6.29 -43.74 9.97
N ALA A 285 6.76 -44.40 11.04
CA ALA A 285 7.00 -43.72 12.31
C ALA A 285 8.16 -42.73 12.20
N GLY A 286 9.24 -43.09 11.48
CA GLY A 286 10.31 -42.15 11.15
C GLY A 286 11.21 -42.65 10.02
N ALA A 287 11.43 -41.79 9.03
CA ALA A 287 12.47 -41.93 8.01
C ALA A 287 13.52 -40.85 8.22
N SER A 288 14.81 -41.20 8.22
CA SER A 288 15.89 -40.24 8.50
C SER A 288 17.12 -40.40 7.61
N LEU A 289 17.85 -39.30 7.45
CA LEU A 289 19.23 -39.32 6.93
C LEU A 289 20.21 -39.53 8.09
N VAL A 290 21.13 -40.47 7.93
CA VAL A 290 22.16 -40.83 8.92
C VAL A 290 23.55 -40.52 8.37
N GLY A 291 24.45 -40.06 9.23
CA GLY A 291 25.90 -40.08 8.99
C GLY A 291 26.52 -38.79 8.47
N VAL A 292 25.76 -37.70 8.39
CA VAL A 292 26.27 -36.38 8.02
C VAL A 292 26.09 -35.43 9.20
N ASP A 293 27.18 -35.11 9.88
CA ASP A 293 27.15 -34.17 11.01
C ASP A 293 26.60 -32.80 10.56
N GLY A 294 25.61 -32.31 11.29
CA GLY A 294 24.92 -31.05 10.98
C GLY A 294 23.87 -31.13 9.88
N LEU A 295 23.75 -32.23 9.11
CA LEU A 295 22.66 -32.41 8.14
C LEU A 295 21.68 -33.46 8.67
N ARG A 296 20.47 -33.05 9.00
CA ARG A 296 19.41 -33.91 9.52
C ARG A 296 18.15 -33.73 8.70
N PHE A 297 17.56 -34.83 8.26
CA PHE A 297 16.24 -34.85 7.65
C PHE A 297 15.45 -35.95 8.33
N ILE A 298 14.23 -35.65 8.79
CA ILE A 298 13.32 -36.62 9.37
C ILE A 298 11.93 -36.41 8.78
N ALA A 299 11.24 -37.51 8.46
CA ALA A 299 9.86 -37.48 8.02
C ALA A 299 9.06 -38.64 8.61
N SER A 300 7.78 -38.39 8.90
CA SER A 300 6.81 -39.40 9.35
C SER A 300 5.46 -39.17 8.67
N GLY A 301 4.57 -40.16 8.75
CA GLY A 301 3.19 -40.04 8.28
C GLY A 301 2.56 -41.36 7.84
N THR A 302 1.26 -41.31 7.58
CA THR A 302 0.47 -42.46 7.15
C THR A 302 -0.15 -42.21 5.78
N VAL A 303 0.09 -43.14 4.85
CA VAL A 303 -0.49 -43.15 3.51
C VAL A 303 -1.64 -44.15 3.46
N LEU A 304 -2.80 -43.69 3.01
CA LEU A 304 -4.00 -44.48 2.81
C LEU A 304 -4.35 -44.48 1.31
N VAL A 305 -4.64 -45.65 0.74
CA VAL A 305 -5.01 -45.80 -0.67
C VAL A 305 -6.21 -46.72 -0.79
N ASN A 306 -7.26 -46.25 -1.47
CA ASN A 306 -8.42 -47.06 -1.81
C ASN A 306 -8.58 -47.10 -3.33
N LYS A 307 -8.48 -48.30 -3.90
CA LYS A 307 -8.60 -48.50 -5.35
C LYS A 307 -9.52 -49.66 -5.65
N THR A 308 -10.19 -49.56 -6.80
CA THR A 308 -11.08 -50.58 -7.32
C THR A 308 -10.79 -50.80 -8.80
N THR A 309 -10.96 -52.03 -9.28
CA THR A 309 -11.00 -52.34 -10.71
C THR A 309 -12.42 -52.55 -11.21
N ALA A 310 -13.43 -52.42 -10.34
CA ALA A 310 -14.83 -52.59 -10.70
C ALA A 310 -15.26 -51.51 -11.71
N ALA A 311 -16.06 -51.91 -12.70
CA ALA A 311 -16.53 -50.99 -13.74
C ALA A 311 -17.43 -49.86 -13.21
N SER A 312 -18.07 -50.06 -12.06
CA SER A 312 -18.85 -49.02 -11.36
C SER A 312 -17.97 -47.93 -10.73
N ASN A 313 -16.67 -48.19 -10.56
CA ASN A 313 -15.74 -47.36 -9.79
C ASN A 313 -16.10 -47.20 -8.30
N GLU A 314 -17.07 -47.98 -7.81
CA GLU A 314 -17.41 -48.05 -6.39
C GLU A 314 -16.29 -48.70 -5.59
N LYS A 315 -16.05 -48.19 -4.39
CA LYS A 315 -15.00 -48.68 -3.49
C LYS A 315 -15.57 -49.21 -2.18
N ILE A 316 -14.88 -50.18 -1.58
CA ILE A 316 -15.18 -50.63 -0.22
C ILE A 316 -14.92 -49.47 0.75
N ASN A 317 -15.79 -49.29 1.73
CA ASN A 317 -15.58 -48.37 2.83
C ASN A 317 -14.74 -49.07 3.90
N TRP A 318 -13.41 -49.06 3.73
CA TRP A 318 -12.49 -49.81 4.59
C TRP A 318 -12.52 -49.37 6.05
N ALA A 319 -12.92 -48.12 6.33
CA ALA A 319 -13.13 -47.60 7.68
C ALA A 319 -14.24 -48.33 8.47
N THR A 320 -15.20 -48.96 7.78
CA THR A 320 -16.35 -49.63 8.42
C THR A 320 -16.58 -51.06 7.92
N ALA A 321 -15.77 -51.53 6.97
CA ALA A 321 -15.85 -52.88 6.45
C ALA A 321 -15.53 -53.92 7.53
N THR A 322 -16.21 -55.07 7.50
CA THR A 322 -15.99 -56.15 8.48
C THR A 322 -15.77 -57.51 7.78
N GLY A 323 -14.83 -58.27 8.34
CA GLY A 323 -14.40 -59.62 7.93
C GLY A 323 -13.51 -60.25 9.01
N GLU A 324 -13.40 -61.57 9.03
CA GLU A 324 -12.59 -62.34 9.99
C GLU A 324 -11.09 -62.01 9.88
N ILE A 325 -10.58 -61.78 8.66
CA ILE A 325 -9.15 -61.59 8.42
C ILE A 325 -8.77 -60.18 7.93
N LEU A 326 -9.71 -59.24 7.89
CA LEU A 326 -9.42 -57.87 7.45
C LEU A 326 -8.60 -57.11 8.51
N PRO A 327 -7.56 -56.35 8.11
CA PRO A 327 -6.91 -55.40 9.00
C PRO A 327 -7.84 -54.26 9.43
N GLU A 328 -7.52 -53.61 10.55
CA GLU A 328 -8.17 -52.38 10.96
C GLU A 328 -7.56 -51.19 10.21
N PHE A 329 -8.36 -50.57 9.33
CA PHE A 329 -7.93 -49.41 8.55
C PHE A 329 -8.32 -48.10 9.23
N ASN A 330 -7.58 -47.03 8.92
CA ASN A 330 -7.88 -45.69 9.40
C ASN A 330 -9.29 -45.22 8.97
N PRO A 331 -10.03 -44.49 9.84
CA PRO A 331 -11.37 -44.00 9.54
C PRO A 331 -11.50 -43.11 8.29
N LEU A 332 -10.42 -42.48 7.82
CA LEU A 332 -10.43 -41.68 6.60
C LEU A 332 -10.39 -42.51 5.32
N LEU A 333 -10.14 -43.82 5.39
CA LEU A 333 -10.14 -44.70 4.23
C LEU A 333 -11.57 -45.16 3.85
N GLY A 334 -12.45 -44.20 3.62
CA GLY A 334 -13.84 -44.41 3.20
C GLY A 334 -13.99 -44.74 1.70
N ALA A 335 -15.24 -44.90 1.25
CA ALA A 335 -15.56 -45.21 -0.15
C ALA A 335 -15.17 -44.06 -1.12
N ASP A 336 -15.34 -42.82 -0.67
CA ASP A 336 -15.08 -41.61 -1.46
C ASP A 336 -13.60 -41.17 -1.47
N THR A 337 -12.78 -41.73 -0.57
CA THR A 337 -11.35 -41.46 -0.50
C THR A 337 -10.63 -42.23 -1.61
N ASP A 338 -9.72 -41.58 -2.34
CA ASP A 338 -8.81 -42.23 -3.29
C ASP A 338 -7.42 -42.44 -2.67
N LEU A 339 -6.92 -41.36 -2.06
CA LEU A 339 -5.60 -41.24 -1.45
C LEU A 339 -5.74 -40.27 -0.28
N ALA A 340 -5.17 -40.62 0.87
CA ALA A 340 -4.93 -39.66 1.93
C ALA A 340 -3.51 -39.84 2.47
N ILE A 341 -2.84 -38.73 2.77
CA ILE A 341 -1.65 -38.69 3.60
C ILE A 341 -2.03 -37.87 4.82
N ILE A 342 -1.91 -38.52 5.98
CA ILE A 342 -2.31 -37.96 7.27
C ILE A 342 -1.16 -38.05 8.26
N ASP A 343 -1.23 -37.21 9.29
CA ASP A 343 -0.21 -37.11 10.34
C ASP A 343 1.21 -36.99 9.76
N GLY A 344 1.31 -36.29 8.63
CA GLY A 344 2.58 -36.06 7.95
C GLY A 344 3.37 -35.02 8.70
N HIS A 345 4.60 -35.34 9.08
CA HIS A 345 5.52 -34.39 9.70
C HIS A 345 6.86 -34.46 8.98
N ALA A 346 7.50 -33.31 8.77
CA ALA A 346 8.84 -33.25 8.19
C ALA A 346 9.69 -32.19 8.89
N SER A 347 10.91 -32.58 9.27
CA SER A 347 11.93 -31.72 9.90
C SER A 347 13.24 -31.78 9.11
N LEU A 348 13.88 -30.64 8.91
CA LEU A 348 15.14 -30.49 8.18
C LEU A 348 16.07 -29.55 8.94
N ASP A 349 17.32 -29.95 9.14
CA ASP A 349 18.43 -29.11 9.56
C ASP A 349 19.55 -29.23 8.54
N LEU A 350 19.91 -28.11 7.91
CA LEU A 350 20.97 -28.00 6.92
C LEU A 350 22.14 -27.20 7.52
N PHE A 351 22.91 -27.85 8.38
CA PHE A 351 24.12 -27.33 9.06
C PHE A 351 23.85 -26.14 9.98
N GLY A 352 22.66 -26.05 10.56
CA GLY A 352 22.19 -24.90 11.34
C GLY A 352 21.99 -23.63 10.50
N PHE A 353 22.09 -23.75 9.17
CA PHE A 353 21.89 -22.64 8.24
C PHE A 353 20.43 -22.51 7.83
N VAL A 354 19.82 -23.63 7.43
CA VAL A 354 18.38 -23.72 7.17
C VAL A 354 17.81 -24.79 8.09
N VAL A 355 16.92 -24.39 9.00
CA VAL A 355 16.22 -25.32 9.90
C VAL A 355 14.72 -25.13 9.68
N GLY A 356 13.99 -26.18 9.39
CA GLY A 356 12.56 -26.08 9.08
C GLY A 356 11.78 -27.29 9.54
N MET A 357 10.52 -27.07 9.88
CA MET A 357 9.56 -28.09 10.26
C MET A 357 8.17 -27.72 9.73
N ALA A 358 7.40 -28.72 9.33
CA ALA A 358 6.01 -28.54 8.92
C ALA A 358 5.22 -29.82 9.11
N ASP A 359 3.95 -29.65 9.45
CA ASP A 359 2.96 -30.71 9.33
C ASP A 359 2.33 -30.62 7.94
N PHE A 360 2.04 -31.75 7.33
CA PHE A 360 1.42 -31.80 6.02
C PHE A 360 0.36 -32.88 5.92
N SER A 361 -0.72 -32.57 5.21
CA SER A 361 -1.74 -33.54 4.83
C SER A 361 -2.12 -33.36 3.36
N ILE A 362 -2.46 -34.48 2.72
CA ILE A 362 -2.94 -34.51 1.34
C ILE A 362 -4.18 -35.39 1.32
N LEU A 363 -5.29 -34.91 0.78
CA LEU A 363 -6.50 -35.70 0.59
C LEU A 363 -6.94 -35.59 -0.86
N GLN A 364 -7.23 -36.74 -1.46
CA GLN A 364 -7.83 -36.85 -2.78
C GLN A 364 -9.06 -37.76 -2.70
N GLY A 365 -10.16 -37.32 -3.30
CA GLY A 365 -11.38 -38.11 -3.35
C GLY A 365 -12.42 -37.54 -4.32
N THR A 366 -13.60 -38.15 -4.30
CA THR A 366 -14.78 -37.72 -5.06
C THR A 366 -15.85 -37.20 -4.10
N THR A 367 -16.51 -36.09 -4.42
CA THR A 367 -17.59 -35.54 -3.59
C THR A 367 -18.50 -34.66 -4.43
N THR A 368 -19.73 -34.42 -3.95
CA THR A 368 -20.61 -33.41 -4.54
C THR A 368 -20.31 -32.06 -3.90
N VAL A 369 -19.85 -31.10 -4.71
CA VAL A 369 -19.43 -29.76 -4.28
C VAL A 369 -20.52 -28.73 -4.56
N HIS A 370 -20.90 -27.95 -3.55
CA HIS A 370 -21.70 -26.75 -3.69
C HIS A 370 -20.76 -25.53 -3.72
N THR A 371 -20.66 -24.89 -4.88
CA THR A 371 -19.59 -23.93 -5.22
C THR A 371 -19.79 -22.52 -4.66
N GLY A 372 -20.96 -22.21 -4.10
CA GLY A 372 -21.36 -20.85 -3.73
C GLY A 372 -21.52 -19.89 -4.93
N ASN A 373 -21.34 -20.37 -6.16
CA ASN A 373 -21.51 -19.60 -7.38
C ASN A 373 -22.55 -20.28 -8.30
N PRO A 374 -23.77 -19.73 -8.46
CA PRO A 374 -24.84 -20.36 -9.23
C PRO A 374 -24.51 -20.52 -10.73
N ALA A 375 -23.50 -19.80 -11.23
CA ALA A 375 -23.05 -19.89 -12.62
C ALA A 375 -22.16 -21.12 -12.88
N ILE A 376 -21.70 -21.84 -11.85
CA ILE A 376 -20.82 -23.01 -11.97
C ILE A 376 -21.60 -24.29 -11.73
N GLY A 377 -21.76 -25.11 -12.77
CA GLY A 377 -22.49 -26.38 -12.69
C GLY A 377 -24.01 -26.20 -12.73
N ALA A 378 -24.75 -27.25 -12.36
CA ALA A 378 -26.21 -27.20 -12.29
C ALA A 378 -26.64 -26.44 -11.03
N SER A 379 -26.95 -25.15 -11.17
CA SER A 379 -27.34 -24.25 -10.08
C SER A 379 -26.31 -24.20 -8.93
N GLY A 380 -25.02 -24.10 -9.26
CA GLY A 380 -23.95 -24.01 -8.26
C GLY A 380 -23.50 -25.36 -7.68
N THR A 381 -23.92 -26.48 -8.26
CA THR A 381 -23.54 -27.83 -7.77
C THR A 381 -22.75 -28.60 -8.83
N LEU A 382 -21.66 -29.22 -8.38
CA LEU A 382 -20.81 -30.14 -9.15
C LEU A 382 -20.91 -31.53 -8.52
N THR A 383 -21.66 -32.43 -9.16
CA THR A 383 -21.76 -33.83 -8.72
C THR A 383 -20.52 -34.62 -9.11
N ASP A 384 -20.10 -35.54 -8.25
CA ASP A 384 -18.96 -36.45 -8.47
C ASP A 384 -17.66 -35.72 -8.85
N ALA A 385 -17.44 -34.53 -8.29
CA ALA A 385 -16.24 -33.75 -8.56
C ALA A 385 -15.03 -34.40 -7.90
N SER A 386 -13.91 -34.50 -8.62
CA SER A 386 -12.63 -34.87 -8.04
C SER A 386 -12.07 -33.68 -7.27
N VAL A 387 -11.71 -33.90 -6.02
CA VAL A 387 -11.11 -32.89 -5.15
C VAL A 387 -9.71 -33.30 -4.71
N MET A 388 -8.83 -32.32 -4.58
CA MET A 388 -7.52 -32.47 -3.96
C MET A 388 -7.32 -31.32 -2.98
N VAL A 389 -7.01 -31.66 -1.73
CA VAL A 389 -6.71 -30.71 -0.66
C VAL A 389 -5.30 -30.98 -0.18
N VAL A 390 -4.46 -29.96 -0.17
CA VAL A 390 -3.11 -30.00 0.36
C VAL A 390 -3.00 -28.95 1.45
N THR A 391 -2.65 -29.37 2.66
CA THR A 391 -2.46 -28.47 3.80
C THR A 391 -1.04 -28.58 4.31
N LEU A 392 -0.39 -27.45 4.53
CA LEU A 392 0.77 -27.31 5.39
C LEU A 392 0.34 -26.51 6.62
N SER A 393 0.56 -27.05 7.81
CA SER A 393 0.31 -26.39 9.08
C SER A 393 1.56 -26.38 9.93
N ASN A 394 1.61 -25.48 10.92
CA ASN A 394 2.77 -25.32 11.80
C ASN A 394 4.08 -25.16 11.03
N LEU A 395 4.04 -24.48 9.87
CA LEU A 395 5.22 -24.23 9.05
C LEU A 395 6.13 -23.25 9.78
N ASN A 396 7.23 -23.78 10.31
CA ASN A 396 8.29 -23.00 10.93
C ASN A 396 9.57 -23.16 10.11
N LEU A 397 10.20 -22.06 9.74
CA LEU A 397 11.45 -22.05 8.99
C LEU A 397 12.40 -21.07 9.65
N PHE A 398 13.70 -21.36 9.59
CA PHE A 398 14.76 -20.44 9.94
C PHE A 398 15.84 -20.54 8.86
N ALA A 399 16.34 -19.39 8.41
CA ALA A 399 17.46 -19.25 7.50
C ALA A 399 18.45 -18.21 8.04
N GLY A 400 19.63 -18.65 8.48
CA GLY A 400 20.61 -17.79 9.14
C GLY A 400 21.74 -18.57 9.80
N ALA A 401 22.53 -17.95 10.67
CA ALA A 401 23.60 -18.66 11.37
C ALA A 401 23.20 -18.98 12.81
N GLY A 402 23.42 -20.24 13.22
CA GLY A 402 23.41 -20.64 14.64
C GLY A 402 22.09 -21.18 15.17
N ALA A 403 21.11 -21.48 14.32
CA ALA A 403 19.95 -22.26 14.75
C ALA A 403 20.29 -23.76 14.75
N ALA A 404 19.47 -24.55 15.45
CA ALA A 404 19.56 -26.01 15.44
C ALA A 404 18.18 -26.63 15.58
N LEU A 405 17.98 -27.81 14.99
CA LEU A 405 16.83 -28.65 15.30
C LEU A 405 17.01 -29.27 16.69
N ASN A 406 16.06 -28.99 17.58
CA ASN A 406 15.92 -29.66 18.87
C ASN A 406 14.86 -30.77 18.71
N ASP A 407 15.31 -32.01 18.84
CA ASP A 407 14.44 -33.19 18.76
C ASP A 407 13.87 -33.62 20.11
N ASN A 408 14.05 -32.79 21.15
CA ASN A 408 13.57 -33.02 22.49
C ASN A 408 13.98 -34.39 23.11
N GLY A 409 15.03 -35.02 22.58
CA GLY A 409 15.48 -36.35 22.99
C GLY A 409 14.69 -37.52 22.41
N THR A 410 13.83 -37.29 21.41
CA THR A 410 12.96 -38.28 20.75
C THR A 410 13.24 -38.38 19.24
N PRO A 411 14.37 -38.95 18.78
CA PRO A 411 14.78 -38.90 17.36
C PRO A 411 13.84 -39.58 16.34
N ALA A 412 12.89 -40.37 16.82
CA ALA A 412 11.90 -41.08 16.02
C ALA A 412 10.49 -40.44 16.08
N ASP A 413 10.29 -39.44 16.92
CA ASP A 413 9.05 -38.67 17.01
C ASP A 413 9.34 -37.25 16.55
N THR A 414 8.78 -36.87 15.41
CA THR A 414 8.95 -35.52 14.84
C THR A 414 7.88 -34.54 15.29
N SER A 415 6.87 -35.01 16.02
CA SER A 415 5.72 -34.18 16.40
C SER A 415 6.04 -33.19 17.52
N ASP A 416 7.12 -33.40 18.26
CA ASP A 416 7.62 -32.53 19.33
C ASP A 416 8.94 -31.82 19.00
N ASP A 417 9.41 -31.94 17.76
CA ASP A 417 10.57 -31.21 17.25
C ASP A 417 10.35 -29.70 17.37
N ALA A 418 11.43 -28.95 17.62
CA ALA A 418 11.41 -27.49 17.67
C ALA A 418 12.69 -26.89 17.07
N ILE A 419 12.62 -25.63 16.66
CA ILE A 419 13.80 -24.87 16.23
C ILE A 419 14.36 -24.11 17.43
N ASP A 420 15.55 -24.50 17.91
CA ASP A 420 16.33 -23.71 18.87
C ASP A 420 16.98 -22.53 18.14
N ARG A 421 16.64 -21.32 18.59
CA ARG A 421 17.11 -20.05 18.03
C ARG A 421 18.01 -19.28 18.99
N ASN A 422 18.38 -19.87 20.13
CA ASN A 422 19.18 -19.17 21.14
C ASN A 422 20.56 -18.75 20.59
N GLY A 423 20.75 -17.45 20.41
CA GLY A 423 21.99 -16.90 19.83
C GLY A 423 22.07 -16.96 18.30
N ALA A 424 21.00 -17.39 17.62
CA ALA A 424 20.92 -17.44 16.17
C ALA A 424 20.63 -16.04 15.58
N ILE A 425 21.18 -15.76 14.39
CA ILE A 425 20.90 -14.53 13.63
C ILE A 425 20.40 -14.95 12.25
N GLY A 426 19.17 -14.58 11.90
CA GLY A 426 18.56 -15.05 10.64
C GLY A 426 17.11 -14.66 10.47
N PHE A 427 16.58 -15.00 9.30
CA PHE A 427 15.17 -14.85 8.98
C PHE A 427 14.39 -16.07 9.43
N ASP A 428 13.29 -15.88 10.14
CA ASP A 428 12.39 -16.96 10.53
C ASP A 428 11.00 -16.78 9.91
N ILE A 429 10.32 -17.89 9.68
CA ILE A 429 8.87 -17.97 9.48
C ILE A 429 8.33 -18.72 10.71
N SER A 430 7.28 -18.18 11.31
CA SER A 430 6.63 -18.77 12.49
C SER A 430 5.17 -19.07 12.19
N GLY A 431 4.74 -20.30 12.48
CA GLY A 431 3.32 -20.70 12.44
C GLY A 431 2.63 -20.52 11.09
N GLY A 432 3.36 -20.66 9.98
CA GLY A 432 2.79 -20.51 8.65
C GLY A 432 1.73 -21.59 8.36
N MET A 433 0.73 -21.22 7.55
CA MET A 433 -0.32 -22.09 7.06
C MET A 433 -0.44 -21.95 5.55
N VAL A 434 -0.51 -23.07 4.83
CA VAL A 434 -0.80 -23.10 3.39
C VAL A 434 -1.92 -24.09 3.16
N THR A 435 -2.97 -23.68 2.47
CA THR A 435 -4.07 -24.55 2.03
C THR A 435 -4.25 -24.39 0.54
N LEU A 436 -4.15 -25.48 -0.21
CA LEU A 436 -4.37 -25.54 -1.65
C LEU A 436 -5.50 -26.52 -1.94
N ASP A 437 -6.60 -25.99 -2.44
CA ASP A 437 -7.80 -26.73 -2.81
C ASP A 437 -7.97 -26.73 -4.31
N VAL A 438 -8.22 -27.90 -4.88
CA VAL A 438 -8.46 -28.08 -6.31
C VAL A 438 -9.73 -28.88 -6.52
N VAL A 439 -10.69 -28.33 -7.27
CA VAL A 439 -11.94 -28.99 -7.64
C VAL A 439 -11.99 -29.16 -9.16
N ARG A 440 -12.25 -30.39 -9.62
CA ARG A 440 -12.42 -30.75 -11.03
C ARG A 440 -13.77 -31.45 -11.26
N PRO A 441 -14.68 -30.87 -12.05
CA PRO A 441 -15.95 -31.52 -12.40
C PRO A 441 -15.72 -32.81 -13.22
N ALA A 442 -16.47 -33.88 -12.94
CA ALA A 442 -16.36 -35.13 -13.70
C ALA A 442 -16.67 -35.00 -15.20
N ALA A 443 -17.59 -34.10 -15.55
CA ALA A 443 -18.10 -33.94 -16.92
C ALA A 443 -17.45 -32.79 -17.72
N SER A 444 -16.44 -32.10 -17.19
CA SER A 444 -15.84 -30.92 -17.84
C SER A 444 -14.30 -30.90 -17.75
N GLY A 445 -13.65 -30.17 -18.65
CA GLY A 445 -12.21 -29.90 -18.60
C GLY A 445 -11.80 -28.76 -17.66
N ALA A 446 -12.75 -28.14 -16.97
CA ALA A 446 -12.48 -27.03 -16.05
C ALA A 446 -11.78 -27.49 -14.77
N SER A 447 -10.98 -26.60 -14.17
CA SER A 447 -10.33 -26.78 -12.88
C SER A 447 -10.41 -25.49 -12.10
N TYR A 448 -10.84 -25.58 -10.85
CA TYR A 448 -10.92 -24.45 -9.91
C TYR A 448 -9.89 -24.64 -8.82
N THR A 449 -9.15 -23.58 -8.51
CA THR A 449 -8.08 -23.60 -7.51
C THR A 449 -8.28 -22.47 -6.51
N GLY A 450 -8.38 -22.83 -5.23
CA GLY A 450 -8.31 -21.92 -4.10
C GLY A 450 -6.97 -22.11 -3.39
N LEU A 451 -6.23 -21.03 -3.17
CA LEU A 451 -4.98 -21.05 -2.41
C LEU A 451 -5.07 -20.00 -1.31
N SER A 452 -4.76 -20.41 -0.09
CA SER A 452 -4.53 -19.53 1.06
C SER A 452 -3.12 -19.76 1.59
N VAL A 453 -2.34 -18.69 1.74
CA VAL A 453 -1.03 -18.71 2.38
C VAL A 453 -1.06 -17.65 3.47
N GLY A 454 -0.94 -18.06 4.73
CA GLY A 454 -0.73 -17.16 5.87
C GLY A 454 0.63 -17.39 6.47
N ALA A 455 1.45 -16.36 6.61
CA ALA A 455 2.75 -16.48 7.24
C ALA A 455 3.15 -15.19 7.96
N SER A 456 3.84 -15.34 9.09
CA SER A 456 4.61 -14.28 9.73
C SER A 456 6.09 -14.59 9.62
N GLY A 457 6.86 -13.67 9.06
CA GLY A 457 8.30 -13.76 8.98
C GLY A 457 9.00 -12.61 9.70
N SER A 458 10.16 -12.87 10.29
CA SER A 458 10.95 -11.82 10.96
C SER A 458 12.44 -12.02 10.81
N LEU A 459 13.23 -10.97 11.06
CA LEU A 459 14.67 -11.04 11.27
C LEU A 459 14.94 -11.03 12.78
N GLY A 460 15.49 -12.13 13.29
CA GLY A 460 15.87 -12.29 14.69
C GLY A 460 17.38 -12.20 14.94
N GLY A 461 17.75 -12.01 16.20
CA GLY A 461 19.14 -12.17 16.67
C GLY A 461 19.98 -10.89 16.80
N ILE A 462 19.47 -9.72 16.37
CA ILE A 462 20.16 -8.43 16.49
C ILE A 462 19.38 -7.52 17.45
N PRO A 463 19.88 -7.25 18.68
CA PRO A 463 19.20 -6.38 19.63
C PRO A 463 18.96 -4.98 19.05
N GLY A 464 17.71 -4.51 19.12
CA GLY A 464 17.30 -3.21 18.59
C GLY A 464 17.01 -3.17 17.09
N LEU A 465 17.21 -4.27 16.34
CA LEU A 465 16.82 -4.36 14.93
C LEU A 465 15.63 -5.30 14.79
N THR A 466 14.47 -4.78 14.38
CA THR A 466 13.30 -5.58 14.04
C THR A 466 12.95 -5.37 12.57
N LEU A 467 12.88 -6.45 11.79
CA LEU A 467 12.22 -6.47 10.49
C LEU A 467 11.20 -7.59 10.56
N SER A 468 9.91 -7.28 10.58
CA SER A 468 8.86 -8.30 10.57
C SER A 468 7.84 -8.02 9.49
N VAL A 469 7.28 -9.09 8.95
CA VAL A 469 6.18 -9.05 7.99
C VAL A 469 5.19 -10.13 8.38
N THR A 470 3.91 -9.80 8.42
CA THR A 470 2.83 -10.77 8.54
C THR A 470 1.89 -10.54 7.39
N GLY A 471 1.46 -11.59 6.70
CA GLY A 471 0.54 -11.43 5.60
C GLY A 471 -0.22 -12.68 5.24
N THR A 472 -1.27 -12.45 4.47
CA THR A 472 -2.09 -13.47 3.84
C THR A 472 -2.08 -13.25 2.33
N ILE A 473 -2.02 -14.35 1.58
CA ILE A 473 -2.17 -14.38 0.12
C ILE A 473 -3.33 -15.32 -0.17
N LEU A 474 -4.33 -14.79 -0.87
CA LEU A 474 -5.46 -15.55 -1.35
C LEU A 474 -5.46 -15.52 -2.88
N VAL A 475 -5.54 -16.69 -3.52
CA VAL A 475 -5.61 -16.82 -4.98
C VAL A 475 -6.80 -17.68 -5.36
N ASN A 476 -7.63 -17.19 -6.27
CA ASN A 476 -8.76 -17.94 -6.81
C ASN A 476 -8.67 -17.98 -8.34
N LYS A 477 -8.41 -19.17 -8.87
CA LYS A 477 -8.14 -19.35 -10.30
C LYS A 477 -9.09 -20.36 -10.90
N ALA A 478 -9.73 -19.98 -12.00
CA ALA A 478 -10.46 -20.87 -12.88
C ALA A 478 -9.64 -21.10 -14.16
N THR A 479 -9.43 -22.37 -14.53
CA THR A 479 -8.71 -22.75 -15.76
C THR A 479 -9.60 -23.67 -16.58
N GLY A 480 -9.70 -23.45 -17.90
CA GLY A 480 -10.63 -24.21 -18.76
C GLY A 480 -12.10 -23.82 -18.60
N ALA A 481 -12.38 -22.73 -17.89
CA ALA A 481 -13.67 -22.06 -17.74
C ALA A 481 -13.47 -20.53 -17.93
N ALA A 482 -14.56 -19.76 -17.98
CA ALA A 482 -14.47 -18.30 -17.99
C ALA A 482 -13.74 -17.81 -16.72
N PRO A 483 -12.73 -16.92 -16.82
CA PRO A 483 -11.94 -16.47 -15.66
C PRO A 483 -12.77 -15.85 -14.54
N THR A 484 -13.92 -15.25 -14.89
CA THR A 484 -14.88 -14.60 -13.99
C THR A 484 -15.79 -15.60 -13.24
N GLN A 485 -15.87 -16.86 -13.68
CA GLN A 485 -16.66 -17.90 -13.04
C GLN A 485 -15.82 -18.69 -12.03
N ARG A 486 -15.55 -18.11 -10.86
CA ARG A 486 -14.77 -18.73 -9.78
C ARG A 486 -15.63 -19.33 -8.67
N ILE A 487 -15.12 -20.35 -7.98
CA ILE A 487 -15.77 -20.92 -6.77
C ILE A 487 -15.69 -19.90 -5.64
N ASP A 488 -16.75 -19.79 -4.83
CA ASP A 488 -16.73 -19.03 -3.59
C ASP A 488 -16.19 -19.92 -2.46
N TRP A 489 -14.87 -19.90 -2.28
CA TRP A 489 -14.19 -20.76 -1.31
C TRP A 489 -14.48 -20.38 0.15
N ALA A 490 -14.99 -19.17 0.39
CA ALA A 490 -15.43 -18.74 1.71
C ALA A 490 -16.75 -19.42 2.15
N THR A 491 -17.56 -19.89 1.19
CA THR A 491 -18.87 -20.51 1.45
C THR A 491 -19.03 -21.89 0.84
N VAL A 492 -17.97 -22.43 0.22
CA VAL A 492 -17.96 -23.78 -0.37
C VAL A 492 -18.32 -24.82 0.68
N THR A 493 -19.09 -25.81 0.24
CA THR A 493 -19.41 -27.00 1.04
C THR A 493 -19.39 -28.22 0.14
N ASP A 494 -19.17 -29.39 0.72
CA ASP A 494 -19.22 -30.66 0.02
C ASP A 494 -19.84 -31.75 0.90
N THR A 495 -20.33 -32.82 0.26
CA THR A 495 -21.10 -33.89 0.96
C THR A 495 -20.22 -34.73 1.88
N ASN A 496 -18.93 -34.87 1.54
CA ASN A 496 -17.98 -35.74 2.24
C ASN A 496 -17.04 -34.96 3.18
N HIS A 497 -17.27 -33.65 3.34
CA HIS A 497 -16.47 -32.75 4.19
C HIS A 497 -14.97 -32.76 3.87
N PHE A 498 -14.62 -32.91 2.59
CA PHE A 498 -13.24 -32.88 2.13
C PHE A 498 -12.70 -31.45 2.02
N LEU A 499 -13.52 -30.49 1.60
CA LEU A 499 -13.08 -29.13 1.32
C LEU A 499 -13.15 -28.25 2.59
N PRO A 500 -12.05 -27.59 2.98
CA PRO A 500 -12.12 -26.55 3.99
C PRO A 500 -12.75 -25.28 3.42
N GLN A 501 -13.28 -24.43 4.31
CA GLN A 501 -13.66 -23.06 3.94
C GLN A 501 -12.44 -22.15 4.06
N ILE A 502 -12.22 -21.29 3.07
CA ILE A 502 -11.15 -20.29 3.04
C ILE A 502 -11.77 -18.90 3.26
N PRO A 503 -11.74 -18.34 4.48
CA PRO A 503 -12.31 -17.03 4.76
C PRO A 503 -11.71 -15.93 3.86
N GLY A 504 -12.56 -15.06 3.31
CA GLY A 504 -12.16 -13.94 2.47
C GLY A 504 -11.94 -14.28 0.99
N LEU A 505 -11.87 -15.56 0.60
CA LEU A 505 -11.69 -15.97 -0.79
C LEU A 505 -13.05 -16.22 -1.49
N THR A 506 -13.77 -15.13 -1.77
CA THR A 506 -15.07 -15.17 -2.46
C THR A 506 -14.91 -15.35 -3.98
N ARG A 507 -16.03 -15.52 -4.70
CA ARG A 507 -16.02 -15.65 -6.17
C ARG A 507 -15.51 -14.41 -6.94
N THR A 508 -15.51 -13.22 -6.33
CA THR A 508 -15.08 -11.97 -6.99
C THR A 508 -13.58 -11.70 -6.82
N VAL A 509 -12.92 -12.34 -5.86
CA VAL A 509 -11.48 -12.21 -5.62
C VAL A 509 -10.72 -13.06 -6.64
N GLU A 510 -9.75 -12.48 -7.34
CA GLU A 510 -8.76 -13.23 -8.13
C GLU A 510 -7.45 -13.43 -7.36
N LEU A 511 -6.95 -12.32 -6.83
CA LEU A 511 -5.75 -12.24 -6.00
C LEU A 511 -6.00 -11.17 -4.93
N ALA A 512 -5.85 -11.55 -3.68
CA ALA A 512 -5.79 -10.63 -2.55
C ALA A 512 -4.51 -10.90 -1.76
N ILE A 513 -3.72 -9.86 -1.53
CA ILE A 513 -2.56 -9.90 -0.65
C ILE A 513 -2.78 -8.82 0.40
N SER A 514 -2.76 -9.20 1.67
CA SER A 514 -2.86 -8.24 2.76
C SER A 514 -1.84 -8.56 3.83
N GLY A 515 -1.32 -7.55 4.49
CA GLY A 515 -0.36 -7.75 5.56
C GLY A 515 0.06 -6.47 6.24
N SER A 516 0.95 -6.64 7.20
CA SER A 516 1.66 -5.56 7.85
C SER A 516 3.14 -5.86 7.87
N ALA A 517 3.95 -4.83 7.70
CA ALA A 517 5.39 -4.86 7.91
C ALA A 517 5.73 -3.92 9.07
N ALA A 518 6.64 -4.33 9.93
CA ALA A 518 7.23 -3.47 10.95
C ALA A 518 8.75 -3.40 10.76
N ILE A 519 9.27 -2.20 10.92
CA ILE A 519 10.70 -1.90 10.92
C ILE A 519 11.04 -1.12 12.19
N ASP A 520 12.05 -1.60 12.92
CA ASP A 520 12.71 -0.87 13.99
C ASP A 520 14.22 -0.95 13.73
N LEU A 521 14.84 0.18 13.41
CA LEU A 521 16.28 0.30 13.22
C LEU A 521 16.90 1.01 14.44
N PHE A 522 17.06 0.28 15.54
CA PHE A 522 17.70 0.72 16.80
C PHE A 522 16.98 1.89 17.50
N GLY A 523 15.67 2.00 17.33
CA GLY A 523 14.85 3.11 17.84
C GLY A 523 15.08 4.44 17.11
N VAL A 524 15.87 4.45 16.03
CA VAL A 524 16.12 5.64 15.20
C VAL A 524 15.10 5.76 14.07
N VAL A 525 14.65 4.62 13.53
CA VAL A 525 13.55 4.55 12.56
C VAL A 525 12.61 3.49 13.06
N VAL A 526 11.43 3.90 13.51
CA VAL A 526 10.36 2.99 13.91
C VAL A 526 9.19 3.22 12.98
N GLY A 527 8.71 2.16 12.35
CA GLY A 527 7.59 2.26 11.44
C GLY A 527 6.81 0.97 11.32
N THR A 528 5.50 1.10 11.19
CA THR A 528 4.59 0.02 10.83
C THR A 528 3.85 0.42 9.58
N ALA A 529 3.91 -0.41 8.55
CA ALA A 529 3.17 -0.20 7.32
C ALA A 529 2.17 -1.34 7.10
N GLY A 530 0.90 -1.00 6.95
CA GLY A 530 -0.09 -1.92 6.38
C GLY A 530 0.02 -1.88 4.86
N PHE A 531 -0.05 -3.04 4.22
CA PHE A 531 -0.16 -3.10 2.77
C PHE A 531 -1.33 -4.01 2.37
N GLY A 532 -2.10 -3.54 1.39
CA GLY A 532 -3.18 -4.27 0.76
C GLY A 532 -3.07 -4.15 -0.75
N PHE A 533 -3.08 -5.29 -1.44
CA PHE A 533 -3.14 -5.38 -2.89
C PHE A 533 -4.32 -6.26 -3.26
N ALA A 534 -5.24 -5.72 -4.03
CA ALA A 534 -6.36 -6.49 -4.56
C ALA A 534 -6.52 -6.21 -6.05
N SER A 535 -6.70 -7.29 -6.82
CA SER A 535 -7.05 -7.22 -8.24
C SER A 535 -8.41 -7.84 -8.46
N ARG A 536 -9.26 -7.15 -9.22
CA ARG A 536 -10.59 -7.62 -9.65
C ARG A 536 -10.88 -7.20 -11.09
N THR A 537 -11.86 -7.85 -11.71
CA THR A 537 -12.42 -7.44 -13.01
C THR A 537 -13.56 -6.46 -12.79
N VAL A 538 -13.63 -5.41 -13.62
CA VAL A 538 -14.70 -4.38 -13.60
C VAL A 538 -15.03 -3.98 -15.04
N ASP A 539 -16.26 -3.53 -15.26
CA ASP A 539 -16.63 -2.85 -16.50
C ASP A 539 -16.47 -1.34 -16.33
N VAL A 540 -16.06 -0.65 -17.40
CA VAL A 540 -15.77 0.78 -17.39
C VAL A 540 -16.48 1.50 -18.52
N ASP A 541 -17.43 2.37 -18.18
CA ASP A 541 -18.00 3.36 -19.07
C ASP A 541 -17.02 4.53 -19.20
N GLN A 542 -16.32 4.59 -20.34
CA GLN A 542 -15.24 5.55 -20.52
C GLN A 542 -15.75 6.99 -20.63
N ASN A 543 -16.96 7.18 -21.13
CA ASN A 543 -17.51 8.49 -21.45
C ASN A 543 -18.49 8.99 -20.37
N ALA A 544 -18.77 8.15 -19.36
CA ALA A 544 -19.62 8.44 -18.22
C ALA A 544 -21.05 8.84 -18.62
N ASN A 545 -21.59 8.29 -19.71
CA ASN A 545 -22.96 8.50 -20.16
C ASN A 545 -23.97 7.57 -19.44
N GLY A 546 -23.49 6.64 -18.63
CA GLY A 546 -24.27 5.67 -17.87
C GLY A 546 -24.70 4.43 -18.68
N VAL A 547 -24.09 4.17 -19.84
CA VAL A 547 -24.45 3.07 -20.75
C VAL A 547 -23.20 2.30 -21.14
N PHE A 548 -23.16 0.99 -20.85
CA PHE A 548 -22.10 0.12 -21.33
C PHE A 548 -22.27 -0.24 -22.82
N SER A 549 -21.28 0.08 -23.64
CA SER A 549 -21.26 -0.22 -25.07
C SER A 549 -19.85 -0.38 -25.63
N LEU A 550 -19.55 -1.58 -26.14
CA LEU A 550 -18.34 -1.83 -26.93
C LEU A 550 -18.27 -0.98 -28.22
N THR A 551 -19.40 -0.49 -28.71
CA THR A 551 -19.44 0.43 -29.87
C THR A 551 -19.01 1.85 -29.48
N GLU A 552 -19.33 2.25 -28.25
CA GLU A 552 -18.91 3.51 -27.62
C GLU A 552 -17.52 3.40 -26.97
N ARG A 553 -16.94 2.19 -27.02
CA ARG A 553 -15.56 1.83 -26.67
C ARG A 553 -15.30 1.74 -25.16
N ASP A 554 -16.34 1.37 -24.43
CA ASP A 554 -16.26 1.02 -23.02
C ASP A 554 -15.41 -0.24 -22.81
N LEU A 555 -14.81 -0.35 -21.62
CA LEU A 555 -13.90 -1.44 -21.31
C LEU A 555 -14.65 -2.58 -20.66
N ASP A 556 -14.74 -3.68 -21.38
CA ASP A 556 -15.29 -4.96 -20.94
C ASP A 556 -14.22 -5.76 -20.17
N ASP A 557 -14.56 -6.23 -18.97
CA ASP A 557 -13.68 -7.04 -18.10
C ASP A 557 -12.29 -6.39 -17.88
N ALA A 558 -12.25 -5.07 -17.65
CA ALA A 558 -11.02 -4.35 -17.35
C ALA A 558 -10.43 -4.80 -16.00
N THR A 559 -9.10 -4.78 -15.87
CA THR A 559 -8.46 -5.11 -14.59
C THR A 559 -8.36 -3.86 -13.72
N LEU A 560 -9.03 -3.87 -12.56
CA LEU A 560 -8.88 -2.88 -11.50
C LEU A 560 -7.90 -3.40 -10.45
N LEU A 561 -6.79 -2.69 -10.31
CA LEU A 561 -5.81 -2.90 -9.23
C LEU A 561 -5.95 -1.77 -8.20
N THR A 562 -6.25 -2.15 -6.95
CA THR A 562 -6.26 -1.23 -5.80
C THR A 562 -5.06 -1.52 -4.91
N ILE A 563 -4.30 -0.48 -4.59
CA ILE A 563 -3.15 -0.54 -3.70
C ILE A 563 -3.44 0.37 -2.51
N ASP A 564 -3.55 -0.23 -1.33
CA ASP A 564 -3.60 0.47 -0.05
C ASP A 564 -2.25 0.34 0.63
N LEU A 565 -1.63 1.48 0.90
CA LEU A 565 -0.47 1.57 1.76
C LEU A 565 -0.82 2.48 2.93
N THR A 566 -1.02 1.87 4.08
CA THR A 566 -1.08 2.61 5.35
C THR A 566 0.35 2.74 5.84
N ILE A 567 0.89 3.95 5.86
CA ILE A 567 2.30 4.17 6.19
C ILE A 567 2.38 4.80 7.57
N GLY A 568 3.01 4.10 8.51
CA GLY A 568 3.59 4.70 9.71
C GLY A 568 5.11 4.62 9.57
N PHE A 569 5.77 5.68 9.11
CA PHE A 569 7.18 5.90 9.47
C PHE A 569 7.18 6.64 10.82
N GLU A 570 8.23 7.37 11.18
CA GLU A 570 8.18 8.40 12.24
C GLU A 570 7.34 9.61 11.75
N VAL A 571 6.11 9.30 11.38
CA VAL A 571 5.05 10.05 10.70
C VAL A 571 3.77 9.54 11.36
N SER A 572 3.05 10.40 12.06
CA SER A 572 1.86 9.99 12.84
C SER A 572 0.64 9.87 11.93
N GLY A 573 0.56 8.79 11.16
CA GLY A 573 -0.63 8.46 10.36
C GLY A 573 -0.63 9.04 8.95
N GLY A 574 -1.29 8.30 8.06
CA GLY A 574 -1.43 8.64 6.64
C GLY A 574 -1.78 7.42 5.80
N HIS A 575 -2.43 7.65 4.66
CA HIS A 575 -2.77 6.61 3.69
C HIS A 575 -2.44 7.09 2.27
N ILE A 576 -1.99 6.18 1.43
CA ILE A 576 -1.90 6.38 -0.01
C ILE A 576 -2.86 5.40 -0.67
N ALA A 577 -3.91 5.94 -1.26
CA ALA A 577 -4.86 5.20 -2.06
C ALA A 577 -4.52 5.36 -3.54
N LEU A 578 -4.26 4.24 -4.21
CA LEU A 578 -3.93 4.21 -5.63
C LEU A 578 -4.84 3.22 -6.35
N ALA A 579 -5.57 3.73 -7.35
CA ALA A 579 -6.41 2.95 -8.25
C ALA A 579 -5.82 3.00 -9.66
N ILE A 580 -5.67 1.82 -10.28
CA ILE A 580 -5.18 1.69 -11.66
C ILE A 580 -6.14 0.80 -12.44
N ILE A 581 -6.59 1.29 -13.59
CA ILE A 581 -7.38 0.53 -14.55
C ILE A 581 -6.55 0.31 -15.80
N ARG A 582 -6.57 -0.92 -16.31
CA ARG A 582 -5.97 -1.28 -17.60
C ARG A 582 -6.98 -1.98 -18.47
N ALA A 583 -7.05 -1.55 -19.73
CA ALA A 583 -7.89 -2.17 -20.74
C ALA A 583 -7.55 -3.66 -20.93
N ASN A 584 -8.57 -4.48 -21.18
CA ASN A 584 -8.40 -5.88 -21.55
C ASN A 584 -8.03 -5.98 -23.04
N PRO A 585 -6.79 -6.38 -23.39
CA PRO A 585 -6.33 -6.42 -24.77
C PRO A 585 -7.01 -7.51 -25.61
N ASN A 586 -7.75 -8.42 -24.97
CA ASN A 586 -8.51 -9.48 -25.66
C ASN A 586 -9.92 -9.02 -26.08
N SER A 587 -10.48 -7.99 -25.43
CA SER A 587 -11.80 -7.43 -25.78
C SER A 587 -11.71 -6.53 -27.00
N ILE A 588 -10.71 -5.63 -27.04
CA ILE A 588 -10.40 -4.78 -28.20
C ILE A 588 -8.92 -4.97 -28.57
N ALA A 589 -8.68 -5.55 -29.75
CA ALA A 589 -7.32 -5.85 -30.20
C ALA A 589 -6.46 -4.57 -30.33
N GLY A 590 -5.36 -4.51 -29.60
CA GLY A 590 -4.43 -3.38 -29.60
C GLY A 590 -4.75 -2.26 -28.59
N ASP A 591 -5.79 -2.44 -27.75
CA ASP A 591 -6.07 -1.52 -26.65
C ASP A 591 -4.99 -1.57 -25.57
N ASN A 592 -4.43 -0.41 -25.25
CA ASN A 592 -3.43 -0.23 -24.21
C ASN A 592 -3.75 0.96 -23.29
N ARG A 593 -5.03 1.38 -23.23
CA ARG A 593 -5.47 2.45 -22.34
C ARG A 593 -5.19 2.09 -20.87
N SER A 594 -4.66 3.06 -20.13
CA SER A 594 -4.40 2.94 -18.70
C SER A 594 -4.77 4.24 -17.98
N TYR A 595 -5.51 4.08 -16.89
CA TYR A 595 -5.99 5.18 -16.04
C TYR A 595 -5.39 5.02 -14.66
N VAL A 596 -4.94 6.13 -14.07
CA VAL A 596 -4.33 6.18 -12.74
C VAL A 596 -4.99 7.28 -11.95
N ALA A 597 -5.52 6.93 -10.78
CA ALA A 597 -5.89 7.90 -9.77
C ALA A 597 -5.19 7.63 -8.44
N THR A 598 -4.73 8.69 -7.80
CA THR A 598 -4.15 8.64 -6.46
C THR A 598 -4.80 9.70 -5.60
N THR A 599 -5.18 9.32 -4.39
CA THR A 599 -5.45 10.25 -3.29
C THR A 599 -4.56 9.85 -2.11
N SER A 600 -3.88 10.80 -1.50
CA SER A 600 -3.08 10.54 -0.31
C SER A 600 -3.34 11.59 0.76
N SER A 601 -3.24 11.17 2.01
CA SER A 601 -3.08 12.08 3.15
C SER A 601 -1.89 11.64 4.01
N LEU A 602 -1.13 12.61 4.47
CA LEU A 602 -0.11 12.48 5.50
C LEU A 602 -0.49 13.44 6.61
N ASP A 603 -0.81 12.91 7.79
CA ASP A 603 -1.37 13.72 8.85
C ASP A 603 -0.26 14.56 9.51
N ASP A 604 0.88 13.92 9.84
CA ASP A 604 2.01 14.57 10.50
C ASP A 604 3.34 13.88 10.16
N ALA A 605 4.37 14.64 9.76
CA ALA A 605 5.67 14.11 9.34
C ALA A 605 6.84 15.01 9.77
N GLU A 606 7.82 14.42 10.46
CA GLU A 606 9.08 15.10 10.81
C GLU A 606 10.26 14.54 9.99
N PHE A 607 11.11 15.43 9.48
CA PHE A 607 12.34 15.02 8.78
C PHE A 607 13.45 14.71 9.78
N ILE A 608 13.75 13.43 9.97
CA ILE A 608 14.85 12.95 10.80
C ILE A 608 16.20 12.91 10.06
N GLY A 609 17.29 12.92 10.81
CA GLY A 609 18.66 12.86 10.27
C GLY A 609 19.19 14.18 9.68
N LEU A 610 18.44 15.27 9.82
CA LEU A 610 18.91 16.61 9.49
C LEU A 610 20.01 17.07 10.48
N PRO A 611 20.93 17.95 10.06
CA PRO A 611 21.93 18.53 10.96
C PRO A 611 21.28 19.16 12.19
N SER A 612 21.92 19.06 13.36
CA SER A 612 21.44 19.68 14.59
C SER A 612 21.15 21.17 14.37
N GLY A 613 19.92 21.59 14.66
CA GLY A 613 19.44 22.95 14.46
C GLY A 613 18.54 23.13 13.22
N LEU A 614 18.47 22.18 12.29
CA LEU A 614 17.50 22.25 11.18
C LEU A 614 16.37 21.24 11.44
N GLN A 615 15.14 21.74 11.58
CA GLN A 615 13.94 20.93 11.72
C GLN A 615 12.92 21.34 10.65
N ILE A 616 12.38 20.34 9.96
CA ILE A 616 11.31 20.50 8.98
C ILE A 616 10.19 19.58 9.42
N HIS A 617 9.02 20.16 9.63
CA HIS A 617 7.83 19.44 10.07
C HIS A 617 6.69 19.79 9.13
N ALA A 618 6.02 18.77 8.62
CA ALA A 618 4.97 18.88 7.61
C ALA A 618 3.69 18.23 8.15
N SER A 619 2.55 18.85 7.92
CA SER A 619 1.25 18.31 8.32
C SER A 619 0.20 18.53 7.24
N ASP A 620 -0.87 17.72 7.29
CA ASP A 620 -1.97 17.76 6.32
C ASP A 620 -1.52 17.68 4.84
N ILE A 621 -0.45 16.92 4.54
CA ILE A 621 0.04 16.78 3.17
C ILE A 621 -0.93 15.92 2.38
N ALA A 622 -1.54 16.47 1.33
CA ALA A 622 -2.39 15.72 0.43
C ALA A 622 -1.88 15.82 -1.01
N VAL A 623 -1.85 14.66 -1.70
CA VAL A 623 -1.52 14.55 -3.12
C VAL A 623 -2.70 13.89 -3.83
N GLN A 624 -3.13 14.51 -4.91
CA GLN A 624 -4.23 14.02 -5.75
C GLN A 624 -3.78 14.02 -7.20
N ILE A 625 -3.91 12.90 -7.89
CA ILE A 625 -3.51 12.74 -9.29
C ILE A 625 -4.62 12.00 -10.01
N ASN A 626 -5.06 12.47 -11.17
CA ASN A 626 -5.93 11.74 -12.09
C ASN A 626 -5.40 11.87 -13.52
N ARG A 627 -4.96 10.76 -14.11
CA ARG A 627 -4.22 10.73 -15.38
C ARG A 627 -4.68 9.56 -16.25
N ALA A 628 -4.72 9.78 -17.56
CA ALA A 628 -4.89 8.72 -18.55
C ALA A 628 -3.67 8.64 -19.47
N SER A 629 -3.44 7.44 -20.02
CA SER A 629 -2.35 7.17 -20.96
C SER A 629 -2.71 6.02 -21.90
N GLY A 630 -1.96 5.84 -22.98
CA GLY A 630 -2.23 4.85 -24.01
C GLY A 630 -2.87 5.46 -25.26
N VAL A 631 -3.47 4.62 -26.09
CA VAL A 631 -4.10 5.00 -27.36
C VAL A 631 -5.49 4.42 -27.40
N VAL A 632 -6.49 5.24 -27.74
CA VAL A 632 -7.85 4.73 -28.02
C VAL A 632 -7.80 3.97 -29.35
N PRO A 633 -8.05 2.65 -29.39
CA PRO A 633 -8.03 1.91 -30.65
C PRO A 633 -9.12 2.43 -31.60
N LEU A 634 -8.86 2.32 -32.92
CA LEU A 634 -9.83 2.65 -33.97
C LEU A 634 -10.26 4.13 -34.02
N SER A 635 -9.56 5.06 -33.36
CA SER A 635 -9.62 6.50 -33.66
C SER A 635 -8.71 6.83 -34.86
N SER A 636 -9.18 7.62 -35.83
CA SER A 636 -8.36 8.16 -36.91
C SER A 636 -8.46 9.69 -36.93
N PRO A 637 -7.36 10.43 -36.61
CA PRO A 637 -6.06 9.93 -36.16
C PRO A 637 -6.10 9.31 -34.75
N ALA A 638 -5.01 8.64 -34.35
CA ALA A 638 -4.86 8.06 -33.01
C ALA A 638 -5.02 9.15 -31.94
N ALA A 639 -6.01 9.01 -31.06
CA ALA A 639 -6.29 9.96 -29.99
C ALA A 639 -5.79 9.43 -28.64
N ALA A 640 -5.25 10.33 -27.81
CA ALA A 640 -4.98 10.03 -26.42
C ALA A 640 -6.31 9.89 -25.65
N PRO A 641 -6.41 8.97 -24.68
CA PRO A 641 -7.61 8.84 -23.84
C PRO A 641 -7.73 10.04 -22.88
N ALA A 642 -8.96 10.49 -22.65
CA ALA A 642 -9.27 11.45 -21.59
C ALA A 642 -9.17 10.77 -20.20
N PRO A 643 -8.75 11.49 -19.13
CA PRO A 643 -8.83 11.00 -17.75
C PRO A 643 -10.24 10.60 -17.34
N LEU A 644 -10.32 9.62 -16.44
CA LEU A 644 -11.59 9.01 -16.05
C LEU A 644 -12.34 9.89 -15.04
N ASP A 645 -13.68 9.90 -15.11
CA ASP A 645 -14.54 10.36 -14.00
C ASP A 645 -14.77 9.17 -13.05
N TRP A 646 -13.94 9.06 -12.02
CA TRP A 646 -13.96 7.92 -11.09
C TRP A 646 -15.25 7.82 -10.27
N THR A 647 -16.09 8.86 -10.27
CA THR A 647 -17.38 8.87 -9.59
C THR A 647 -18.51 8.26 -10.41
N LYS A 648 -18.31 8.08 -11.72
CA LYS A 648 -19.36 7.66 -12.66
C LYS A 648 -18.97 6.58 -13.65
N ALA A 649 -17.68 6.29 -13.80
CA ALA A 649 -17.21 5.46 -14.89
C ALA A 649 -17.09 3.97 -14.56
N ILE A 650 -17.16 3.58 -13.29
CA ILE A 650 -16.88 2.21 -12.85
C ILE A 650 -18.18 1.50 -12.48
N ASP A 651 -18.31 0.23 -12.86
CA ASP A 651 -19.30 -0.70 -12.36
C ASP A 651 -18.59 -1.76 -11.49
N LEU A 652 -18.86 -1.76 -10.19
CA LEU A 652 -18.21 -2.68 -9.23
C LEU A 652 -19.05 -3.92 -8.90
N ASP A 653 -20.38 -3.85 -9.04
CA ASP A 653 -21.29 -4.94 -8.67
C ASP A 653 -21.81 -5.76 -9.87
N GLY A 654 -21.49 -5.31 -11.10
CA GLY A 654 -21.76 -5.98 -12.36
C GLY A 654 -23.21 -5.89 -12.79
N ASP A 655 -23.94 -4.87 -12.36
CA ASP A 655 -25.35 -4.68 -12.66
C ASP A 655 -25.61 -3.82 -13.92
N HIS A 656 -24.55 -3.26 -14.51
CA HIS A 656 -24.54 -2.35 -15.66
C HIS A 656 -25.20 -0.98 -15.42
N HIS A 657 -25.35 -0.53 -14.18
CA HIS A 657 -25.71 0.84 -13.82
C HIS A 657 -24.51 1.56 -13.19
N PHE A 658 -23.91 2.50 -13.92
CA PHE A 658 -22.70 3.17 -13.46
C PHE A 658 -22.97 4.35 -12.51
N GLY A 659 -22.11 4.49 -11.49
CA GLY A 659 -21.97 5.70 -10.69
C GLY A 659 -23.01 5.88 -9.59
N HIS A 660 -23.64 4.80 -9.12
CA HIS A 660 -24.59 4.91 -8.01
C HIS A 660 -23.94 4.72 -6.64
N ALA A 661 -24.32 5.59 -5.69
CA ALA A 661 -23.75 5.62 -4.35
C ALA A 661 -23.88 4.26 -3.63
N ASN A 662 -22.80 3.81 -2.99
CA ASN A 662 -22.65 2.52 -2.30
C ASN A 662 -22.64 1.26 -3.19
N GLY A 663 -22.75 1.39 -4.52
CA GLY A 663 -22.51 0.30 -5.47
C GLY A 663 -21.14 0.38 -6.10
N ASP A 664 -20.82 1.56 -6.65
CA ASP A 664 -19.67 1.77 -7.54
C ASP A 664 -18.55 2.64 -6.97
N ASP A 665 -18.66 3.02 -5.70
CA ASP A 665 -17.66 3.87 -5.05
C ASP A 665 -16.30 3.14 -4.99
N VAL A 666 -15.28 3.70 -5.66
CA VAL A 666 -13.92 3.14 -5.65
C VAL A 666 -13.24 3.45 -4.33
N MET A 667 -13.48 2.59 -3.34
CA MET A 667 -12.87 2.63 -2.02
C MET A 667 -11.56 1.86 -1.98
N VAL A 668 -10.49 2.52 -1.57
CA VAL A 668 -9.17 1.92 -1.30
C VAL A 668 -8.89 2.08 0.19
N GLY A 669 -9.03 1.00 0.96
CA GLY A 669 -9.04 1.09 2.42
C GLY A 669 -10.23 1.93 2.90
N SER A 670 -9.96 2.99 3.67
CA SER A 670 -10.97 3.99 4.07
C SER A 670 -11.05 5.22 3.15
N ALA A 671 -10.25 5.27 2.08
CA ALA A 671 -10.16 6.42 1.21
C ALA A 671 -11.03 6.26 -0.04
N LEU A 672 -11.78 7.31 -0.39
CA LEU A 672 -12.54 7.39 -1.62
C LEU A 672 -11.67 7.98 -2.73
N ILE A 673 -11.73 7.37 -3.93
CA ILE A 673 -11.19 7.97 -5.16
C ILE A 673 -12.32 8.72 -5.87
N ASP A 674 -12.39 10.04 -5.70
CA ASP A 674 -13.44 10.93 -6.20
C ASP A 674 -12.92 11.99 -7.19
N LEU A 675 -12.04 11.57 -8.11
CA LEU A 675 -11.37 12.48 -9.04
C LEU A 675 -12.02 12.45 -10.43
N SER A 676 -12.03 13.60 -11.11
CA SER A 676 -12.48 13.78 -12.50
C SER A 676 -11.57 14.75 -13.24
N GLY A 677 -11.45 14.61 -14.57
CA GLY A 677 -10.59 15.47 -15.41
C GLY A 677 -9.08 15.27 -15.21
N ASP A 678 -8.24 15.90 -16.03
CA ASP A 678 -6.78 15.88 -15.84
C ASP A 678 -6.39 16.79 -14.67
N PHE A 679 -5.99 16.17 -13.56
CA PHE A 679 -5.77 16.88 -12.31
C PHE A 679 -4.49 16.42 -11.63
N THR A 680 -3.70 17.38 -11.17
CA THR A 680 -2.62 17.15 -10.21
C THR A 680 -2.66 18.23 -9.15
N GLY A 681 -2.95 17.84 -7.92
CA GLY A 681 -3.04 18.72 -6.76
C GLY A 681 -2.08 18.29 -5.66
N ILE A 682 -1.39 19.25 -5.06
CA ILE A 682 -0.62 19.06 -3.82
C ILE A 682 -0.99 20.18 -2.87
N ARG A 683 -1.31 19.86 -1.62
CA ARG A 683 -1.50 20.85 -0.55
C ARG A 683 -0.89 20.37 0.74
N GLY A 684 -0.65 21.30 1.66
CA GLY A 684 -0.13 20.95 2.98
C GLY A 684 0.26 22.16 3.81
N LYS A 685 0.67 21.89 5.05
CA LYS A 685 1.27 22.86 5.94
C LYS A 685 2.71 22.47 6.25
N LEU A 686 3.54 23.47 6.52
CA LEU A 686 4.97 23.32 6.77
C LEU A 686 5.39 24.24 7.91
N ARG A 687 6.14 23.68 8.86
CA ARG A 687 7.03 24.40 9.76
C ARG A 687 8.48 24.18 9.34
N LEU A 688 9.23 25.26 9.30
CA LEU A 688 10.68 25.26 9.16
C LEU A 688 11.29 25.97 10.36
N ASP A 689 12.17 25.29 11.08
CA ASP A 689 13.06 25.87 12.09
C ASP A 689 14.50 25.65 11.64
N ALA A 690 15.29 26.71 11.45
CA ALA A 690 16.68 26.59 11.03
C ALA A 690 17.62 27.42 11.91
N PHE A 691 18.51 26.70 12.59
CA PHE A 691 19.65 27.14 13.40
C PHE A 691 19.30 28.19 14.46
N ASP A 692 18.08 28.18 14.98
CA ASP A 692 17.53 29.22 15.87
C ASP A 692 17.64 30.63 15.27
N VAL A 693 17.66 30.75 13.94
CA VAL A 693 17.74 32.05 13.22
C VAL A 693 16.53 32.24 12.31
N LEU A 694 15.96 31.17 11.78
CA LEU A 694 14.81 31.20 10.89
C LEU A 694 13.70 30.32 11.46
N ARG A 695 12.49 30.87 11.53
CA ARG A 695 11.27 30.14 11.83
C ARG A 695 10.18 30.56 10.86
N ALA A 696 9.56 29.61 10.17
CA ALA A 696 8.49 29.89 9.23
C ALA A 696 7.37 28.87 9.38
N TYR A 697 6.13 29.35 9.29
CA TYR A 697 4.90 28.58 9.28
C TYR A 697 4.13 28.95 8.02
N ALA A 698 3.96 27.97 7.13
CA ALA A 698 3.32 28.20 5.85
C ALA A 698 2.31 27.10 5.51
N ALA A 699 1.19 27.48 4.92
CA ALA A 699 0.34 26.58 4.16
C ALA A 699 0.62 26.78 2.67
N PHE A 700 0.55 25.72 1.88
CA PHE A 700 0.73 25.78 0.44
C PHE A 700 -0.30 24.92 -0.29
N ASP A 701 -0.66 25.34 -1.48
CA ASP A 701 -1.43 24.57 -2.45
C ASP A 701 -0.85 24.78 -3.85
N MET A 702 -0.80 23.71 -4.64
CA MET A 702 -0.40 23.74 -6.03
C MET A 702 -1.38 22.89 -6.81
N VAL A 703 -1.95 23.45 -7.87
CA VAL A 703 -2.85 22.71 -8.76
C VAL A 703 -2.40 22.90 -10.19
N ILE A 704 -2.37 21.79 -10.93
CA ILE A 704 -2.27 21.75 -12.38
C ILE A 704 -3.55 21.12 -12.90
N ARG A 705 -4.19 21.77 -13.87
CA ARG A 705 -5.38 21.26 -14.56
C ARG A 705 -5.46 21.79 -15.98
N THR A 706 -6.30 21.14 -16.78
CA THR A 706 -6.68 21.62 -18.12
C THR A 706 -7.78 22.67 -18.02
N VAL A 707 -7.72 23.70 -18.85
CA VAL A 707 -8.69 24.81 -18.94
C VAL A 707 -8.84 25.27 -20.38
N ASP A 708 -9.93 25.94 -20.68
CA ASP A 708 -10.11 26.65 -21.94
C ASP A 708 -9.90 28.15 -21.76
N VAL A 709 -9.26 28.79 -22.75
CA VAL A 709 -8.93 30.24 -22.70
C VAL A 709 -9.40 30.97 -23.94
N ASN A 710 -10.43 31.78 -23.76
CA ASN A 710 -11.05 32.63 -24.77
C ASN A 710 -10.30 33.98 -24.88
N LEU A 711 -9.46 34.11 -25.91
CA LEU A 711 -8.55 35.26 -26.07
C LEU A 711 -9.21 36.44 -26.80
N ASP A 712 -10.21 36.18 -27.64
CA ASP A 712 -10.88 37.22 -28.43
C ASP A 712 -12.17 37.75 -27.79
N GLY A 713 -12.64 37.11 -26.71
CA GLY A 713 -13.80 37.52 -25.92
C GLY A 713 -15.15 37.15 -26.55
N ASN A 714 -15.20 36.22 -27.51
CA ASN A 714 -16.42 35.88 -28.24
C ASN A 714 -17.33 34.82 -27.56
N ALA A 715 -16.86 34.22 -26.45
CA ALA A 715 -17.53 33.17 -25.66
C ALA A 715 -17.70 31.82 -26.38
N THR A 716 -16.80 31.54 -27.32
CA THR A 716 -16.69 30.25 -28.01
C THR A 716 -15.22 29.88 -28.16
N ILE A 717 -14.87 28.62 -27.87
CA ILE A 717 -13.48 28.17 -28.01
C ILE A 717 -13.23 27.71 -29.44
N THR A 718 -12.35 28.42 -30.15
CA THR A 718 -11.89 27.98 -31.47
C THR A 718 -10.38 28.01 -31.57
N ALA A 719 -9.76 26.90 -31.97
CA ALA A 719 -8.29 26.77 -32.02
C ALA A 719 -7.60 27.76 -32.98
N ALA A 720 -8.34 28.51 -33.81
CA ALA A 720 -7.78 29.56 -34.66
C ALA A 720 -7.50 30.87 -33.90
N THR A 721 -8.21 31.13 -32.81
CA THR A 721 -8.16 32.38 -32.03
C THR A 721 -7.87 32.16 -30.54
N ASP A 722 -8.22 30.98 -30.02
CA ASP A 722 -8.30 30.66 -28.59
C ASP A 722 -7.41 29.47 -28.23
N LEU A 723 -7.18 29.25 -26.93
CA LEU A 723 -6.45 28.10 -26.43
C LEU A 723 -7.43 27.04 -25.93
N ASP A 724 -7.55 25.95 -26.69
CA ASP A 724 -8.34 24.76 -26.36
C ASP A 724 -7.47 23.79 -25.54
N ASP A 725 -7.98 23.31 -24.41
CA ASP A 725 -7.28 22.44 -23.46
C ASP A 725 -5.89 22.99 -23.06
N ALA A 726 -5.81 24.28 -22.74
CA ALA A 726 -4.61 24.90 -22.18
C ALA A 726 -4.32 24.37 -20.76
N GLN A 727 -3.08 24.51 -20.31
CA GLN A 727 -2.67 24.06 -18.98
C GLN A 727 -2.59 25.25 -18.02
N LEU A 728 -3.44 25.26 -16.98
CA LEU A 728 -3.39 26.20 -15.87
C LEU A 728 -2.60 25.60 -14.71
N MET A 729 -1.58 26.32 -14.24
CA MET A 729 -0.90 26.02 -12.98
C MET A 729 -1.11 27.15 -11.98
N THR A 730 -1.63 26.84 -10.80
CA THR A 730 -1.78 27.78 -9.68
C THR A 730 -0.92 27.34 -8.51
N ILE A 731 -0.30 28.30 -7.82
CA ILE A 731 0.44 28.09 -6.57
C ILE A 731 -0.04 29.12 -5.54
N GLY A 732 -0.56 28.62 -4.42
CA GLY A 732 -0.85 29.38 -3.21
C GLY A 732 0.20 29.12 -2.15
N LEU A 733 0.69 30.18 -1.52
CA LEU A 733 1.53 30.11 -0.33
C LEU A 733 1.04 31.13 0.69
N ALA A 734 0.69 30.68 1.89
CA ALA A 734 0.21 31.53 2.96
C ALA A 734 1.12 31.41 4.18
N LEU A 735 1.73 32.52 4.60
CA LEU A 735 2.35 32.63 5.91
C LEU A 735 1.23 32.80 6.95
N MET A 736 1.14 31.88 7.89
CA MET A 736 0.06 31.84 8.87
C MET A 736 0.60 32.09 10.28
N PRO A 737 -0.04 32.95 11.08
CA PRO A 737 0.30 33.08 12.49
C PRO A 737 0.06 31.72 13.16
N LEU A 738 1.03 31.27 13.96
CA LEU A 738 0.86 30.04 14.71
C LEU A 738 0.13 30.35 16.00
N ASP A 739 -1.16 30.00 16.04
CA ASP A 739 -1.97 30.04 17.25
C ASP A 739 -2.07 28.62 17.84
N PRO A 740 -1.65 28.41 19.11
CA PRO A 740 -1.84 27.15 19.82
C PRO A 740 -3.26 26.57 19.81
N ALA A 741 -4.28 27.42 19.69
CA ALA A 741 -5.67 26.97 19.62
C ALA A 741 -6.10 26.47 18.24
N LEU A 742 -5.42 26.90 17.17
CA LEU A 742 -5.85 26.66 15.78
C LEU A 742 -4.98 25.63 15.05
N ASN A 743 -3.67 25.59 15.32
CA ASN A 743 -2.73 24.69 14.64
C ASN A 743 -1.77 24.05 15.67
N PRO A 744 -2.27 23.26 16.63
CA PRO A 744 -1.46 22.63 17.67
C PRO A 744 -0.40 21.68 17.13
N GLU A 745 -0.65 21.06 15.99
CA GLU A 745 0.23 20.07 15.37
C GLU A 745 1.59 20.66 14.98
N LEU A 746 1.64 21.91 14.52
CA LEU A 746 2.88 22.57 14.11
C LEU A 746 3.65 23.24 15.26
N LEU A 747 3.20 23.16 16.51
CA LEU A 747 3.90 23.83 17.63
C LEU A 747 5.15 23.08 18.09
N PRO A 748 6.31 23.75 18.13
CA PRO A 748 7.46 23.22 18.85
C PRO A 748 7.16 23.08 20.34
N ALA A 749 7.63 22.00 20.95
CA ALA A 749 7.48 21.77 22.38
C ALA A 749 8.11 22.91 23.20
N GLY A 750 7.35 23.52 24.11
CA GLY A 750 7.83 24.52 25.08
C GLY A 750 7.62 26.00 24.69
N LEU A 751 7.03 26.30 23.54
CA LEU A 751 6.62 27.66 23.18
C LEU A 751 5.17 27.92 23.60
N SER A 752 4.87 29.14 24.07
CA SER A 752 3.52 29.59 24.42
C SER A 752 3.19 30.93 23.78
N GLY A 753 1.92 31.13 23.44
CA GLY A 753 1.41 32.34 22.77
C GLY A 753 1.49 32.30 21.24
N VAL A 754 0.82 33.26 20.60
CA VAL A 754 0.74 33.38 19.14
C VAL A 754 2.11 33.78 18.57
N GLN A 755 2.61 33.02 17.60
CA GLN A 755 3.86 33.31 16.89
C GLN A 755 3.59 33.94 15.51
N PRO A 756 4.48 34.81 15.00
CA PRO A 756 4.39 35.30 13.63
C PRO A 756 4.58 34.17 12.62
N GLY A 757 3.97 34.27 11.44
CA GLY A 757 4.13 33.28 10.37
C GLY A 757 5.56 33.20 9.80
N LEU A 758 6.36 34.26 9.93
CA LEU A 758 7.79 34.23 9.64
C LEU A 758 8.55 35.06 10.68
N PHE A 759 9.66 34.52 11.17
CA PHE A 759 10.64 35.21 12.01
C PHE A 759 12.05 34.90 11.54
N ILE A 760 12.87 35.94 11.37
CA ILE A 760 14.29 35.85 11.04
C ILE A 760 15.08 36.67 12.07
N GLY A 761 15.89 36.01 12.89
CA GLY A 761 16.71 36.64 13.92
C GLY A 761 16.98 35.72 15.10
N VAL A 762 17.60 36.24 16.15
CA VAL A 762 17.87 35.47 17.37
C VAL A 762 16.62 35.50 18.26
N PRO A 763 16.09 34.34 18.72
CA PRO A 763 14.97 34.29 19.67
C PRO A 763 15.20 35.18 20.88
N GLY A 764 14.26 36.08 21.15
CA GLY A 764 14.36 37.07 22.24
C GLY A 764 15.29 38.26 21.97
N GLY A 765 15.94 38.33 20.81
CA GLY A 765 16.77 39.44 20.34
C GLY A 765 16.17 40.22 19.17
N VAL A 766 17.01 41.00 18.48
CA VAL A 766 16.59 41.75 17.29
C VAL A 766 16.31 40.78 16.15
N GLY A 767 15.15 40.94 15.51
CA GLY A 767 14.72 40.12 14.39
C GLY A 767 13.77 40.85 13.46
N PHE A 768 13.46 40.20 12.34
CA PHE A 768 12.48 40.61 11.36
C PHE A 768 11.31 39.63 11.42
N ALA A 769 10.10 40.13 11.64
CA ALA A 769 8.89 39.33 11.76
C ALA A 769 7.85 39.73 10.72
N VAL A 770 7.11 38.74 10.24
CA VAL A 770 5.90 38.92 9.42
C VAL A 770 4.79 38.13 10.09
N ASN A 771 3.72 38.83 10.50
CA ASN A 771 2.62 38.18 11.23
C ASN A 771 1.86 37.20 10.32
N SER A 772 1.47 37.64 9.13
CA SER A 772 0.81 36.81 8.13
C SER A 772 1.08 37.32 6.72
N GLY A 773 0.87 36.44 5.74
CA GLY A 773 1.04 36.78 4.33
C GLY A 773 0.41 35.77 3.39
N GLN A 774 0.19 36.19 2.15
CA GLN A 774 -0.36 35.34 1.09
C GLN A 774 0.33 35.69 -0.23
N LEU A 775 0.70 34.66 -0.98
CA LEU A 775 1.25 34.71 -2.32
C LEU A 775 0.37 33.83 -3.21
N THR A 776 -0.15 34.41 -4.28
CA THR A 776 -0.94 33.75 -5.31
C THR A 776 -0.20 33.89 -6.63
N PHE A 777 0.15 32.76 -7.24
CA PHE A 777 0.76 32.68 -8.55
C PHE A 777 -0.13 31.86 -9.48
N ALA A 778 -0.33 32.31 -10.71
CA ALA A 778 -1.01 31.55 -11.75
C ALA A 778 -0.31 31.71 -13.09
N THR A 779 -0.24 30.64 -13.87
CA THR A 779 0.29 30.67 -15.23
C THR A 779 -0.53 29.80 -16.18
N ILE A 780 -0.70 30.26 -17.41
CA ILE A 780 -1.37 29.54 -18.50
C ILE A 780 -0.37 29.30 -19.62
N LYS A 781 -0.29 28.03 -20.02
CA LYS A 781 0.52 27.57 -21.15
C LYS A 781 -0.38 26.91 -22.20
N PRO A 782 -0.16 27.17 -23.51
CA PRO A 782 -0.91 26.51 -24.58
C PRO A 782 -0.71 24.99 -24.56
N ASN A 783 -1.69 24.26 -25.09
CA ASN A 783 -1.61 22.82 -25.30
C ASN A 783 -0.38 22.46 -26.16
N ALA A 784 0.20 21.29 -25.92
CA ALA A 784 1.32 20.80 -26.72
C ALA A 784 0.92 20.41 -28.15
N ASP A 785 -0.37 20.09 -28.38
CA ASP A 785 -0.92 19.87 -29.71
C ASP A 785 -1.09 21.21 -30.44
N PRO A 786 -0.33 21.47 -31.52
CA PRO A 786 -0.46 22.71 -32.29
C PRO A 786 -1.83 22.87 -32.97
N ALA A 787 -2.67 21.83 -33.03
CA ALA A 787 -4.03 21.93 -33.53
C ALA A 787 -5.03 22.57 -32.55
N LYS A 788 -4.65 22.72 -31.27
CA LYS A 788 -5.48 23.28 -30.18
C LYS A 788 -5.10 24.71 -29.79
N SER A 789 -4.26 25.35 -30.60
CA SER A 789 -3.83 26.71 -30.36
C SER A 789 -3.63 27.43 -31.69
N PRO A 790 -3.68 28.77 -31.72
CA PRO A 790 -3.53 29.50 -32.95
C PRO A 790 -2.16 29.26 -33.59
N SER A 791 -2.10 29.29 -34.93
CA SER A 791 -0.85 29.07 -35.65
C SER A 791 0.22 30.09 -35.24
N GLY A 792 1.35 29.60 -34.71
CA GLY A 792 2.47 30.43 -34.27
C GLY A 792 2.30 31.04 -32.88
N PHE A 793 1.35 30.56 -32.07
CA PHE A 793 1.17 31.00 -30.70
C PHE A 793 2.39 30.67 -29.82
N ASP A 794 2.97 31.69 -29.17
CA ASP A 794 4.22 31.57 -28.39
C ASP A 794 4.12 32.18 -26.98
N ARG A 795 2.90 32.55 -26.53
CA ARG A 795 2.72 33.24 -25.24
C ARG A 795 2.57 32.28 -24.06
N THR A 796 3.00 32.79 -22.90
CA THR A 796 2.66 32.25 -21.59
C THR A 796 2.17 33.43 -20.76
N TYR A 797 0.99 33.30 -20.14
CA TYR A 797 0.43 34.33 -19.27
C TYR A 797 0.80 34.04 -17.82
N THR A 798 1.12 35.09 -17.06
CA THR A 798 1.53 34.97 -15.65
C THR A 798 0.89 36.07 -14.82
N ALA A 799 0.17 35.66 -13.77
CA ALA A 799 -0.32 36.52 -12.70
C ALA A 799 0.42 36.20 -11.39
N LEU A 800 0.80 37.25 -10.68
CA LEU A 800 1.40 37.17 -9.35
C LEU A 800 0.75 38.21 -8.45
N SER A 801 0.25 37.81 -7.29
CA SER A 801 -0.26 38.72 -6.27
C SER A 801 0.25 38.31 -4.89
N ALA A 802 0.77 39.25 -4.12
CA ALA A 802 1.27 39.02 -2.78
C ALA A 802 0.73 40.07 -1.81
N SER A 803 0.49 39.69 -0.57
CA SER A 803 0.18 40.63 0.52
C SER A 803 0.80 40.15 1.83
N LEU A 804 1.42 41.05 2.57
CA LEU A 804 2.00 40.79 3.90
C LEU A 804 1.37 41.75 4.91
N ARG A 805 1.22 41.30 6.17
CA ARG A 805 0.72 42.12 7.29
C ARG A 805 1.65 42.06 8.49
N GLY A 806 1.76 43.17 9.20
CA GLY A 806 2.58 43.30 10.41
C GLY A 806 4.04 42.97 10.15
N VAL A 807 4.61 43.54 9.09
CA VAL A 807 6.02 43.34 8.71
C VAL A 807 6.87 44.32 9.51
N GLY A 808 7.66 43.86 10.46
CA GLY A 808 8.37 44.76 11.35
C GLY A 808 9.63 44.20 11.96
N LEU A 809 10.42 45.09 12.55
CA LEU A 809 11.56 44.72 13.37
C LEU A 809 11.11 44.48 14.81
N THR A 810 11.46 43.32 15.36
CA THR A 810 11.20 42.95 16.75
C THR A 810 12.49 43.00 17.58
N GLY A 811 12.37 43.02 18.91
CA GLY A 811 13.53 43.03 19.80
C GLY A 811 14.32 44.33 19.83
N LEU A 812 13.79 45.39 19.22
CA LEU A 812 14.31 46.75 19.35
C LEU A 812 14.06 47.30 20.77
N PRO A 813 14.82 48.34 21.21
CA PRO A 813 14.54 49.02 22.47
C PRO A 813 13.08 49.44 22.57
N ALA A 814 12.51 49.35 23.77
CA ALA A 814 11.13 49.76 24.02
C ALA A 814 10.86 51.17 23.47
N GLY A 815 9.77 51.30 22.68
CA GLY A 815 9.39 52.55 22.02
C GLY A 815 10.01 52.76 20.62
N VAL A 816 10.89 51.89 20.13
CA VAL A 816 11.34 51.94 18.72
C VAL A 816 10.52 50.96 17.89
N ILE A 817 9.68 51.47 16.99
CA ILE A 817 8.81 50.69 16.11
C ILE A 817 9.13 51.08 14.66
N ILE A 818 9.46 50.08 13.84
CA ILE A 818 9.55 50.23 12.39
C ILE A 818 8.74 49.08 11.82
N GLU A 819 7.55 49.40 11.31
CA GLU A 819 6.56 48.40 10.91
C GLU A 819 5.81 48.86 9.66
N ALA A 820 5.80 48.02 8.62
CA ALA A 820 4.81 48.10 7.57
C ALA A 820 3.58 47.30 8.00
N THR A 821 2.48 48.00 8.28
CA THR A 821 1.23 47.36 8.72
C THR A 821 0.64 46.48 7.62
N ARG A 822 0.84 46.89 6.36
CA ARG A 822 0.46 46.16 5.15
C ARG A 822 1.48 46.42 4.04
N LEU A 823 1.83 45.38 3.29
CA LEU A 823 2.55 45.45 2.01
C LEU A 823 1.79 44.62 0.97
N GLU A 824 1.72 45.10 -0.25
CA GLU A 824 1.00 44.48 -1.35
C GLU A 824 1.81 44.55 -2.64
N PHE A 825 1.69 43.50 -3.44
CA PHE A 825 2.26 43.41 -4.78
C PHE A 825 1.24 42.75 -5.70
N ALA A 826 1.11 43.24 -6.92
CA ALA A 826 0.39 42.53 -7.97
C ALA A 826 1.07 42.75 -9.32
N SER A 827 1.11 41.73 -10.17
CA SER A 827 1.71 41.76 -11.50
C SER A 827 0.92 40.89 -12.45
N ASN A 828 0.65 41.41 -13.65
CA ASN A 828 0.01 40.69 -14.74
C ASN A 828 0.83 40.89 -16.02
N SER A 829 1.35 39.80 -16.55
CA SER A 829 2.33 39.83 -17.64
C SER A 829 2.14 38.66 -18.61
N SER A 830 2.71 38.77 -19.80
CA SER A 830 2.82 37.66 -20.74
C SER A 830 4.19 37.65 -21.42
N THR A 831 4.63 36.47 -21.86
CA THR A 831 5.79 36.31 -22.76
C THR A 831 5.32 36.19 -24.20
N GLY A 832 6.25 36.22 -25.17
CA GLY A 832 5.94 35.97 -26.58
C GLY A 832 5.54 37.21 -27.38
N THR A 833 5.26 37.00 -28.66
CA THR A 833 5.00 38.05 -29.66
C THR A 833 3.66 37.91 -30.38
N TYR A 834 2.93 36.81 -30.17
CA TYR A 834 1.65 36.55 -30.84
C TYR A 834 0.57 37.59 -30.49
N GLY A 835 0.06 38.34 -31.46
CA GLY A 835 -1.00 39.35 -31.24
C GLY A 835 -0.61 40.57 -30.39
N SER A 836 -1.51 41.54 -30.25
CA SER A 836 -1.29 42.81 -29.53
C SER A 836 -1.72 42.81 -28.05
N LEU A 837 -2.21 41.68 -27.52
CA LEU A 837 -2.65 41.56 -26.13
C LEU A 837 -1.42 41.41 -25.20
N ALA A 838 -1.17 42.42 -24.38
CA ALA A 838 -0.01 42.47 -23.49
C ALA A 838 -0.15 41.62 -22.22
N ALA A 839 -1.38 41.39 -21.75
CA ALA A 839 -1.70 40.62 -20.54
C ALA A 839 -3.12 40.00 -20.65
N LEU A 840 -3.39 38.99 -19.82
CA LEU A 840 -4.68 38.26 -19.79
C LEU A 840 -5.67 38.93 -18.83
N ASP A 841 -6.96 38.91 -19.16
CA ASP A 841 -8.03 39.21 -18.20
C ASP A 841 -8.39 37.94 -17.42
N TRP A 842 -7.84 37.82 -16.21
CA TRP A 842 -8.03 36.65 -15.34
C TRP A 842 -9.44 36.52 -14.76
N THR A 843 -10.36 37.44 -15.08
CA THR A 843 -11.74 37.44 -14.55
C THR A 843 -12.80 36.98 -15.53
N HIS A 844 -12.53 36.98 -16.84
CA HIS A 844 -13.54 36.69 -17.86
C HIS A 844 -13.06 35.78 -19.02
N THR A 845 -11.81 35.32 -19.02
CA THR A 845 -11.23 34.63 -20.20
C THR A 845 -10.94 33.15 -20.00
N ILE A 846 -11.14 32.58 -18.81
CA ILE A 846 -10.76 31.21 -18.48
C ILE A 846 -12.00 30.42 -18.05
N ASP A 847 -12.14 29.20 -18.56
CA ASP A 847 -13.17 28.23 -18.18
C ASP A 847 -12.46 26.98 -17.63
N LEU A 848 -12.82 26.53 -16.41
CA LEU A 848 -12.19 25.37 -15.77
C LEU A 848 -12.78 24.03 -16.25
N GLN A 849 -13.89 24.05 -16.99
CA GLN A 849 -14.58 22.88 -17.55
C GLN A 849 -14.27 22.69 -19.04
N ALA A 850 -13.00 22.46 -19.40
CA ALA A 850 -12.56 22.36 -20.80
C ALA A 850 -13.27 21.27 -21.67
N GLY A 851 -14.03 20.37 -21.06
CA GLY A 851 -14.83 19.37 -21.78
C GLY A 851 -16.24 19.84 -22.16
N ASP A 852 -16.69 21.00 -21.66
CA ASP A 852 -18.06 21.48 -21.83
C ASP A 852 -18.27 22.10 -23.22
N ALA A 853 -19.49 21.93 -23.76
CA ALA A 853 -19.83 22.46 -25.08
C ALA A 853 -20.09 23.99 -25.09
N ALA A 854 -20.15 24.62 -23.92
CA ALA A 854 -20.42 26.04 -23.74
C ALA A 854 -19.35 26.65 -22.84
N PHE A 855 -18.78 27.78 -23.27
CA PHE A 855 -17.80 28.50 -22.48
C PHE A 855 -18.49 29.30 -21.37
N ASP A 856 -18.14 29.03 -20.11
CA ASP A 856 -18.54 29.82 -18.94
C ASP A 856 -17.30 30.29 -18.16
N ALA A 857 -17.14 31.59 -18.00
CA ALA A 857 -15.91 32.12 -17.41
C ALA A 857 -15.90 31.90 -15.88
N ASP A 858 -14.86 31.23 -15.41
CA ASP A 858 -14.67 30.88 -14.01
C ASP A 858 -13.74 31.84 -13.26
N ALA A 859 -14.05 32.07 -11.99
CA ALA A 859 -13.17 32.80 -11.10
C ALA A 859 -11.97 31.94 -10.68
N ILE A 860 -10.75 32.40 -10.95
CA ILE A 860 -9.54 31.71 -10.52
C ILE A 860 -9.25 32.01 -9.04
N VAL A 861 -9.50 31.03 -8.18
CA VAL A 861 -9.29 31.11 -6.73
C VAL A 861 -8.10 30.24 -6.32
N VAL A 862 -7.14 30.82 -5.61
CA VAL A 862 -5.91 30.16 -5.15
C VAL A 862 -5.67 30.50 -3.69
N GLY A 863 -5.53 29.49 -2.83
CA GLY A 863 -5.41 29.69 -1.38
C GLY A 863 -6.52 30.57 -0.77
N GLY A 864 -7.73 30.56 -1.36
CA GLY A 864 -8.86 31.41 -0.94
C GLY A 864 -8.89 32.84 -1.48
N ARG A 865 -7.92 33.25 -2.33
CA ARG A 865 -7.89 34.57 -2.98
C ARG A 865 -8.28 34.46 -4.44
N THR A 866 -9.24 35.28 -4.86
CA THR A 866 -9.62 35.44 -6.28
C THR A 866 -8.60 36.34 -6.99
N LEU A 867 -8.13 35.92 -8.17
CA LEU A 867 -7.32 36.76 -9.06
C LEU A 867 -8.22 37.76 -9.80
N SER A 868 -7.97 39.06 -9.61
CA SER A 868 -8.77 40.15 -10.20
C SER A 868 -7.97 41.05 -11.14
N LEU A 869 -6.94 40.50 -11.78
CA LEU A 869 -6.02 41.27 -12.64
C LEU A 869 -6.53 41.29 -14.09
N THR A 870 -6.72 42.49 -14.64
CA THR A 870 -7.30 42.68 -15.99
C THR A 870 -6.36 43.40 -16.97
N THR A 871 -5.43 44.22 -16.48
CA THR A 871 -4.50 45.02 -17.28
C THR A 871 -3.04 44.63 -17.05
N GLY A 872 -2.18 44.83 -18.05
CA GLY A 872 -0.74 44.56 -17.95
C GLY A 872 0.02 45.60 -17.12
N GLY A 873 1.02 45.14 -16.37
CA GLY A 873 1.84 45.97 -15.49
C GLY A 873 1.99 45.40 -14.09
N PHE A 874 2.38 46.24 -13.13
CA PHE A 874 2.47 45.83 -11.73
C PHE A 874 2.18 46.99 -10.75
N THR A 875 1.77 46.63 -9.54
CA THR A 875 1.56 47.54 -8.41
C THR A 875 2.37 47.08 -7.20
N ILE A 876 2.87 48.05 -6.43
CA ILE A 876 3.46 47.85 -5.11
C ILE A 876 2.75 48.82 -4.18
N GLY A 877 2.16 48.35 -3.08
CA GLY A 877 1.43 49.22 -2.15
C GLY A 877 1.67 48.86 -0.71
N GLY A 878 1.26 49.73 0.20
CA GLY A 878 1.33 49.44 1.63
C GLY A 878 1.10 50.64 2.52
N ALA A 879 1.29 50.42 3.81
CA ALA A 879 1.32 51.46 4.82
C ALA A 879 2.47 51.22 5.80
N LEU A 880 3.23 52.27 6.09
CA LEU A 880 4.41 52.25 6.95
C LEU A 880 4.16 53.14 8.16
N LYS A 881 4.63 52.71 9.34
CA LYS A 881 4.78 53.56 10.52
C LYS A 881 6.18 53.41 11.13
N ILE A 882 6.74 54.53 11.56
CA ILE A 882 8.02 54.66 12.23
C ILE A 882 7.74 55.44 13.53
N ASP A 883 8.07 54.84 14.66
CA ASP A 883 8.10 55.47 15.97
C ASP A 883 9.52 55.33 16.55
N LEU A 884 10.20 56.44 16.77
CA LEU A 884 11.51 56.46 17.41
C LEU A 884 11.38 57.03 18.82
N GLN A 885 10.90 56.20 19.76
CA GLN A 885 10.68 56.53 21.18
C GLN A 885 9.79 57.76 21.41
N GLY A 886 8.83 57.99 20.53
CA GLY A 886 7.98 59.18 20.53
C GLY A 886 8.68 60.46 20.04
N PHE A 887 9.97 60.39 19.69
CA PHE A 887 10.70 61.56 19.19
C PHE A 887 10.41 61.87 17.73
N VAL A 888 10.36 60.82 16.92
CA VAL A 888 10.00 60.90 15.50
C VAL A 888 8.87 59.93 15.28
N LEU A 889 7.73 60.46 14.87
CA LEU A 889 6.58 59.68 14.43
C LEU A 889 6.36 59.97 12.96
N ALA A 890 6.49 58.98 12.08
CA ALA A 890 6.19 59.11 10.67
C ALA A 890 5.30 57.95 10.22
N ALA A 891 4.15 58.23 9.62
CA ALA A 891 3.28 57.20 9.09
C ALA A 891 2.56 57.65 7.81
N GLY A 892 2.21 56.70 6.95
CA GLY A 892 1.42 56.96 5.76
C GLY A 892 1.30 55.75 4.84
N ALA A 893 0.39 55.85 3.88
CA ALA A 893 0.20 54.86 2.83
C ALA A 893 0.98 55.25 1.58
N PHE A 894 1.48 54.26 0.85
CA PHE A 894 2.15 54.43 -0.42
C PHE A 894 1.60 53.45 -1.46
N GLN A 895 1.60 53.88 -2.71
CA GLN A 895 1.32 53.03 -3.86
C GLN A 895 2.25 53.42 -5.01
N TYR A 896 2.88 52.44 -5.63
CA TYR A 896 3.53 52.54 -6.92
C TYR A 896 2.70 51.73 -7.92
N GLN A 897 2.40 52.29 -9.08
CA GLN A 897 1.72 51.59 -10.15
C GLN A 897 2.46 51.80 -11.46
N GLN A 898 2.71 50.72 -12.19
CA GLN A 898 3.18 50.74 -13.57
C GLN A 898 2.10 50.15 -14.47
N LEU A 899 1.63 50.92 -15.43
CA LEU A 899 0.73 50.48 -16.49
C LEU A 899 1.49 50.49 -17.82
N THR A 900 1.55 49.36 -18.51
CA THR A 900 2.24 49.24 -19.80
C THR A 900 1.25 49.29 -20.96
N GLY A 901 1.75 49.64 -22.16
CA GLY A 901 0.95 49.61 -23.38
C GLY A 901 -0.19 50.64 -23.43
N GLN A 902 -0.12 51.71 -22.64
CA GLN A 902 -1.20 52.69 -22.51
C GLN A 902 -1.31 53.61 -23.73
N ALA A 903 -2.51 54.10 -23.98
CA ALA A 903 -2.77 55.21 -24.89
C ALA A 903 -3.06 56.48 -24.06
N ILE A 904 -2.24 57.51 -24.22
CA ILE A 904 -2.38 58.79 -23.52
C ILE A 904 -2.77 59.88 -24.50
N ASN A 905 -3.71 60.73 -24.08
CA ASN A 905 -4.09 61.98 -24.73
C ASN A 905 -4.15 63.06 -23.65
N ASP A 906 -3.42 64.15 -23.82
CA ASP A 906 -3.33 65.24 -22.84
C ASP A 906 -4.35 66.37 -23.08
N GLY A 907 -5.19 66.26 -24.11
CA GLY A 907 -6.19 67.27 -24.49
C GLY A 907 -5.60 68.61 -24.95
N ALA A 908 -4.27 68.72 -25.08
CA ALA A 908 -3.53 69.94 -25.40
C ALA A 908 -2.51 69.76 -26.54
N GLY A 909 -2.64 68.67 -27.32
CA GLY A 909 -1.89 68.44 -28.56
C GLY A 909 -0.85 67.30 -28.48
N ILE A 910 -0.68 66.66 -27.33
CA ILE A 910 0.16 65.47 -27.17
C ILE A 910 -0.74 64.22 -27.09
N SER A 911 -0.54 63.28 -28.01
CA SER A 911 -1.17 61.96 -28.00
C SER A 911 -0.15 60.89 -28.36
N ALA A 912 -0.13 59.79 -27.61
CA ALA A 912 0.85 58.72 -27.75
C ALA A 912 0.24 57.36 -27.40
N THR A 913 0.65 56.30 -28.10
CA THR A 913 0.26 54.90 -27.85
C THR A 913 1.48 54.07 -27.49
N GLY A 914 1.32 53.02 -26.68
CA GLY A 914 2.46 52.24 -26.20
C GLY A 914 3.26 52.97 -25.12
N VAL A 915 2.59 53.79 -24.31
CA VAL A 915 3.20 54.52 -23.20
C VAL A 915 3.26 53.62 -21.97
N THR A 916 4.39 53.63 -21.27
CA THR A 916 4.48 53.14 -19.90
C THR A 916 4.21 54.31 -18.96
N LEU A 917 3.12 54.23 -18.20
CA LEU A 917 2.75 55.20 -17.18
C LEU A 917 3.13 54.64 -15.81
N GLN A 918 3.89 55.42 -15.03
CA GLN A 918 4.28 55.09 -13.67
C GLN A 918 3.75 56.15 -12.72
N THR A 919 3.08 55.75 -11.64
CA THR A 919 2.65 56.65 -10.56
C THR A 919 3.24 56.23 -9.23
N ILE A 920 3.56 57.21 -8.37
CA ILE A 920 3.86 57.04 -6.96
C ILE A 920 2.89 57.94 -6.21
N ASP A 921 2.01 57.36 -5.40
CA ASP A 921 0.99 58.07 -4.63
C ASP A 921 1.27 57.84 -3.13
N LEU A 922 1.54 58.91 -2.39
CA LEU A 922 1.67 58.90 -0.93
C LEU A 922 0.46 59.61 -0.33
N THR A 923 -0.24 58.97 0.59
CA THR A 923 -1.47 59.52 1.18
C THR A 923 -1.50 59.37 2.70
N GLY A 924 -2.24 60.28 3.35
CA GLY A 924 -2.42 60.26 4.80
C GLY A 924 -1.12 60.40 5.58
N LEU A 925 -0.12 61.09 5.04
CA LEU A 925 1.17 61.28 5.68
C LEU A 925 0.99 62.07 6.98
N GLN A 926 1.46 61.48 8.07
CA GLN A 926 1.53 62.07 9.41
C GLN A 926 3.00 62.13 9.82
N LEU A 927 3.48 63.30 10.24
CA LEU A 927 4.85 63.47 10.74
C LEU A 927 4.82 64.25 12.05
N PHE A 928 5.58 63.80 13.04
CA PHE A 928 5.87 64.57 14.26
C PHE A 928 7.35 64.42 14.61
N VAL A 929 7.98 65.53 14.98
CA VAL A 929 9.34 65.58 15.52
C VAL A 929 9.32 66.38 16.82
N GLY A 930 9.60 65.75 17.96
CA GLY A 930 9.44 66.40 19.27
C GLY A 930 9.51 65.45 20.47
N VAL A 931 8.80 65.75 21.56
CA VAL A 931 8.60 64.84 22.70
C VAL A 931 7.13 64.77 23.07
N ASN A 932 6.70 63.65 23.68
CA ASN A 932 5.32 63.38 24.12
C ASN A 932 4.26 63.42 23.00
N GLY A 933 4.66 63.23 21.73
CA GLY A 933 3.73 62.89 20.66
C GLY A 933 3.40 61.41 20.71
N ALA A 934 2.21 61.03 20.22
CA ALA A 934 1.83 59.62 20.04
C ALA A 934 0.97 59.45 18.78
N PHE A 935 0.99 58.26 18.17
CA PHE A 935 0.04 57.92 17.12
C PHE A 935 -1.36 57.67 17.70
N VAL A 936 -2.38 58.01 16.91
CA VAL A 936 -3.75 57.51 17.08
C VAL A 936 -3.95 56.42 16.04
N THR A 937 -4.35 55.23 16.46
CA THR A 937 -4.55 54.07 15.58
C THR A 937 -5.99 53.57 15.59
N ASP A 938 -6.41 52.95 14.50
CA ASP A 938 -7.65 52.17 14.44
C ASP A 938 -7.48 50.76 15.05
N SER A 939 -8.51 49.92 14.94
CA SER A 939 -8.49 48.53 15.42
C SER A 939 -7.50 47.63 14.68
N ASP A 940 -7.12 48.01 13.46
CA ASP A 940 -6.23 47.25 12.58
C ASP A 940 -4.77 47.72 12.70
N GLY A 941 -4.51 48.68 13.60
CA GLY A 941 -3.17 49.24 13.85
C GLY A 941 -2.72 50.26 12.82
N ASN A 942 -3.59 50.72 11.92
CA ASN A 942 -3.28 51.79 10.98
C ASN A 942 -3.31 53.13 11.70
N VAL A 943 -2.38 54.02 11.35
CA VAL A 943 -2.32 55.37 11.93
C VAL A 943 -3.38 56.24 11.27
N THR A 944 -4.29 56.76 12.09
CA THR A 944 -5.36 57.67 11.66
C THR A 944 -5.09 59.13 12.05
N GLY A 945 -4.12 59.38 12.95
CA GLY A 945 -3.77 60.72 13.39
C GLY A 945 -2.59 60.78 14.35
N LEU A 946 -2.34 61.99 14.86
CA LEU A 946 -1.35 62.29 15.88
C LEU A 946 -2.05 62.86 17.13
N ASN A 947 -1.67 62.39 18.30
CA ASN A 947 -2.01 63.04 19.57
C ASN A 947 -0.87 63.99 19.97
N THR A 948 -1.14 65.29 19.90
CA THR A 948 -0.17 66.35 20.22
C THR A 948 -0.56 67.17 21.46
N SER A 949 -1.55 66.76 22.26
CA SER A 949 -2.10 67.58 23.35
C SER A 949 -1.11 67.92 24.46
N ALA A 950 -0.08 67.08 24.65
CA ALA A 950 1.00 67.26 25.63
C ALA A 950 2.39 67.36 24.98
N ALA A 951 2.43 67.57 23.66
CA ALA A 951 3.64 67.48 22.87
C ALA A 951 4.43 68.80 22.81
N THR A 952 5.76 68.70 22.70
CA THR A 952 6.64 69.82 22.35
C THR A 952 7.41 69.45 21.10
N GLY A 953 7.24 70.21 20.00
CA GLY A 953 7.83 69.84 18.72
C GLY A 953 7.14 70.45 17.50
N PHE A 954 7.24 69.77 16.36
CA PHE A 954 6.64 70.17 15.09
C PHE A 954 5.84 68.99 14.52
N SER A 955 4.65 69.25 13.96
CA SER A 955 3.81 68.24 13.31
C SER A 955 3.39 68.63 11.90
N VAL A 956 3.22 67.63 11.04
CA VAL A 956 2.54 67.69 9.74
C VAL A 956 1.38 66.71 9.76
N SER A 957 0.20 67.15 9.32
CA SER A 957 -0.97 66.29 9.16
C SER A 957 -1.68 66.49 7.82
N GLY A 958 -2.29 65.40 7.34
CA GLY A 958 -3.01 65.40 6.07
C GLY A 958 -2.10 65.65 4.86
N ALA A 959 -0.86 65.17 4.90
CA ALA A 959 0.07 65.35 3.79
C ALA A 959 -0.07 64.24 2.74
N SER A 960 0.22 64.58 1.48
CA SER A 960 0.18 63.68 0.32
C SER A 960 1.19 64.11 -0.75
N LEU A 961 1.65 63.17 -1.58
CA LEU A 961 2.59 63.39 -2.67
C LEU A 961 2.29 62.40 -3.80
N ASP A 962 1.97 62.94 -4.97
CA ASP A 962 1.76 62.18 -6.19
C ASP A 962 2.85 62.52 -7.21
N ILE A 963 3.48 61.51 -7.78
CA ILE A 963 4.45 61.63 -8.88
C ILE A 963 3.94 60.77 -10.03
N ALA A 964 3.85 61.33 -11.23
CA ALA A 964 3.51 60.58 -12.44
C ALA A 964 4.63 60.73 -13.48
N ILE A 965 5.02 59.63 -14.11
CA ILE A 965 6.01 59.60 -15.19
C ILE A 965 5.38 58.86 -16.37
N ALA A 966 5.35 59.51 -17.54
CA ALA A 966 4.83 58.93 -18.77
C ALA A 966 5.97 58.82 -19.78
N SER A 967 6.32 57.60 -20.20
CA SER A 967 7.43 57.34 -21.11
C SER A 967 6.99 56.51 -22.30
N GLU A 968 7.28 56.97 -23.51
CA GLU A 968 7.00 56.23 -24.74
C GLU A 968 7.97 55.05 -24.90
N THR A 969 7.44 53.84 -25.12
CA THR A 969 8.29 52.64 -25.31
C THR A 969 8.62 52.35 -26.78
N SER A 970 7.95 53.04 -27.70
CA SER A 970 8.20 52.98 -29.14
C SER A 970 7.95 54.37 -29.76
N GLY A 971 8.51 54.63 -30.95
CA GLY A 971 8.34 55.93 -31.61
C GLY A 971 9.34 56.98 -31.14
N ALA A 972 8.87 58.15 -30.70
CA ALA A 972 9.73 59.31 -30.37
C ALA A 972 10.48 59.19 -29.03
N LEU A 973 10.15 58.18 -28.21
CA LEU A 973 10.81 57.86 -26.93
C LEU A 973 10.84 59.05 -25.96
N ARG A 974 9.77 59.86 -25.97
CA ARG A 974 9.62 61.03 -25.08
C ARG A 974 9.28 60.59 -23.66
N SER A 975 9.68 61.40 -22.67
CA SER A 975 9.38 61.15 -21.26
C SER A 975 9.01 62.42 -20.51
N TRP A 976 7.90 62.42 -19.77
CA TRP A 976 7.45 63.55 -18.97
C TRP A 976 7.29 63.15 -17.50
N MET A 977 7.46 64.11 -16.57
CA MET A 977 7.22 63.90 -15.14
C MET A 977 6.34 65.02 -14.55
N GLY A 978 5.32 64.65 -13.79
CA GLY A 978 4.53 65.55 -12.97
C GLY A 978 4.70 65.19 -11.50
N LEU A 979 4.86 66.20 -10.63
CA LEU A 979 4.94 66.05 -9.19
C LEU A 979 3.98 67.03 -8.54
N ALA A 980 3.09 66.53 -7.68
CA ALA A 980 2.17 67.34 -6.90
C ALA A 980 2.19 66.89 -5.44
N ALA A 981 2.35 67.80 -4.49
CA ALA A 981 2.29 67.52 -3.06
C ALA A 981 1.31 68.47 -2.39
N HIS A 982 0.63 67.98 -1.36
CA HIS A 982 -0.28 68.76 -0.53
C HIS A 982 0.00 68.49 0.94
N VAL A 983 -0.08 69.53 1.77
CA VAL A 983 -0.01 69.43 3.23
C VAL A 983 -1.19 70.20 3.83
N GLY A 984 -2.08 69.48 4.51
CA GLY A 984 -3.25 70.09 5.15
C GLY A 984 -2.88 71.08 6.25
N LEU A 985 -2.04 70.65 7.20
CA LEU A 985 -1.61 71.48 8.33
C LEU A 985 -0.17 71.16 8.76
N MET A 986 0.62 72.21 8.99
CA MET A 986 1.90 72.17 9.69
C MET A 986 1.78 73.03 10.95
N SER A 987 2.21 72.53 12.11
CA SER A 987 2.05 73.22 13.40
C SER A 987 3.27 73.07 14.30
N VAL A 988 3.54 74.08 15.13
CA VAL A 988 4.52 74.03 16.23
C VAL A 988 3.81 73.86 17.57
N HIS A 989 4.32 72.96 18.43
CA HIS A 989 3.75 72.57 19.72
C HIS A 989 4.72 72.82 20.88
N GLY A 990 4.19 72.99 22.10
CA GLY A 990 4.98 73.13 23.34
C GLY A 990 5.50 74.54 23.63
N LEU A 991 5.02 75.55 22.90
CA LEU A 991 5.24 76.97 23.21
C LEU A 991 4.25 77.45 24.28
N PRO A 992 4.49 78.60 24.94
CA PRO A 992 3.59 79.13 25.98
C PRO A 992 2.14 79.22 25.51
N ALA A 993 1.21 79.04 26.46
CA ALA A 993 -0.22 79.11 26.19
C ALA A 993 -0.58 80.42 25.45
N GLY A 994 -1.12 80.28 24.23
CA GLY A 994 -1.49 81.38 23.35
C GLY A 994 -0.55 81.65 22.17
N PHE A 995 0.62 80.98 22.06
CA PHE A 995 1.43 81.05 20.85
C PHE A 995 1.06 79.95 19.85
N GLU A 996 0.68 80.32 18.64
CA GLU A 996 0.37 79.40 17.53
C GLU A 996 1.10 79.86 16.26
N LEU A 997 1.78 78.93 15.59
CA LEU A 997 2.36 79.14 14.27
C LEU A 997 1.97 77.96 13.40
N GLN A 998 1.27 78.24 12.31
CA GLN A 998 0.71 77.22 11.42
C GLN A 998 0.93 77.57 9.96
N VAL A 999 1.14 76.54 9.14
CA VAL A 999 1.00 76.62 7.68
C VAL A 999 -0.16 75.73 7.28
N LEU A 1000 -1.15 76.28 6.56
CA LEU A 1000 -2.35 75.58 6.14
C LEU A 1000 -2.38 75.42 4.63
N SER A 1001 -2.83 74.25 4.16
CA SER A 1001 -3.06 73.94 2.73
C SER A 1001 -1.86 74.31 1.84
N LEU A 1002 -0.68 73.80 2.20
CA LEU A 1002 0.53 74.00 1.41
C LEU A 1002 0.54 73.03 0.22
N ASP A 1003 0.45 73.57 -0.98
CA ASP A 1003 0.53 72.84 -2.23
C ASP A 1003 1.88 73.10 -2.93
N LEU A 1004 2.46 72.07 -3.52
CA LEU A 1004 3.60 72.14 -4.44
C LEU A 1004 3.21 71.42 -5.73
N ARG A 1005 3.44 72.06 -6.87
CA ARG A 1005 3.23 71.47 -8.19
C ARG A 1005 4.46 71.74 -9.05
N TYR A 1006 4.99 70.70 -9.66
CA TYR A 1006 6.14 70.75 -10.55
C TYR A 1006 5.87 69.89 -11.78
N ASN A 1007 6.03 70.48 -12.96
CA ASN A 1007 5.98 69.75 -14.22
C ASN A 1007 7.42 69.70 -14.73
N ALA A 1008 7.92 68.57 -15.22
CA ALA A 1008 9.19 68.46 -15.92
C ALA A 1008 8.90 68.19 -17.40
N PRO A 1009 9.56 68.92 -18.32
CA PRO A 1009 9.35 68.70 -19.74
C PRO A 1009 10.06 67.41 -20.18
N ASP A 1010 9.72 66.95 -21.38
CA ASP A 1010 10.57 66.02 -22.10
C ASP A 1010 11.90 66.68 -22.50
N ASP A 1011 13.02 66.02 -22.19
CA ASP A 1011 14.37 66.57 -22.39
C ASP A 1011 14.67 66.87 -23.87
N ALA A 1012 14.15 66.05 -24.78
CA ALA A 1012 14.44 66.17 -26.20
C ALA A 1012 13.64 67.29 -26.88
N SER A 1013 12.35 67.41 -26.56
CA SER A 1013 11.44 68.38 -27.19
C SER A 1013 11.25 69.67 -26.40
N GLY A 1014 11.60 69.69 -25.11
CA GLY A 1014 11.31 70.79 -24.19
C GLY A 1014 9.80 70.96 -23.89
N THR A 1015 8.95 70.05 -24.37
CA THR A 1015 7.49 70.14 -24.22
C THR A 1015 7.04 69.55 -22.89
N ARG A 1016 6.02 70.17 -22.28
CA ARG A 1016 5.42 69.71 -21.03
C ARG A 1016 4.10 69.02 -21.31
N LEU A 1017 3.84 67.92 -20.63
CA LEU A 1017 2.56 67.22 -20.73
C LEU A 1017 1.47 67.97 -19.96
N ASN A 1018 0.28 68.10 -20.55
CA ASN A 1018 -0.89 68.60 -19.84
C ASN A 1018 -1.54 67.47 -19.01
N TRP A 1019 -1.02 67.23 -17.80
CA TRP A 1019 -1.49 66.16 -16.92
C TRP A 1019 -2.98 66.24 -16.58
N ALA A 1020 -3.54 67.45 -16.49
CA ALA A 1020 -4.98 67.66 -16.29
C ALA A 1020 -5.87 67.03 -17.37
N GLY A 1021 -5.34 66.77 -18.57
CA GLY A 1021 -6.08 66.09 -19.63
C GLY A 1021 -5.89 64.57 -19.69
N VAL A 1022 -4.98 64.00 -18.89
CA VAL A 1022 -4.62 62.57 -18.94
C VAL A 1022 -5.58 61.75 -18.07
N SER A 1023 -6.45 60.97 -18.71
CA SER A 1023 -7.52 60.22 -18.03
C SER A 1023 -7.04 59.24 -16.94
N GLN A 1024 -5.87 58.64 -17.13
CA GLN A 1024 -5.32 57.61 -16.25
C GLN A 1024 -4.85 58.17 -14.89
N VAL A 1025 -4.59 59.47 -14.79
CA VAL A 1025 -4.17 60.14 -13.55
C VAL A 1025 -5.23 61.11 -13.02
N ALA A 1026 -6.46 61.05 -13.55
CA ALA A 1026 -7.52 62.01 -13.21
C ALA A 1026 -7.91 61.99 -11.72
N SER A 1027 -7.58 60.92 -10.98
CA SER A 1027 -7.83 60.79 -9.55
C SER A 1027 -6.69 61.26 -8.65
N THR A 1028 -5.55 61.72 -9.21
CA THR A 1028 -4.36 62.14 -8.44
C THR A 1028 -4.24 63.66 -8.41
N LEU A 1029 -3.39 64.19 -7.51
CA LEU A 1029 -3.04 65.61 -7.44
C LEU A 1029 -2.34 66.12 -8.71
N VAL A 1030 -1.70 65.22 -9.47
CA VAL A 1030 -1.03 65.57 -10.74
C VAL A 1030 -2.04 66.06 -11.78
N ALA A 1031 -3.32 65.68 -11.69
CA ALA A 1031 -4.39 66.20 -12.54
C ALA A 1031 -4.63 67.72 -12.39
N GLN A 1032 -4.00 68.38 -11.40
CA GLN A 1032 -4.03 69.83 -11.24
C GLN A 1032 -2.92 70.56 -12.00
N ILE A 1033 -2.00 69.82 -12.65
CA ILE A 1033 -0.87 70.37 -13.39
C ILE A 1033 -1.25 70.55 -14.86
N THR A 1034 -1.07 71.76 -15.39
CA THR A 1034 -1.29 72.06 -16.80
C THR A 1034 0.02 72.14 -17.58
N GLY A 1035 -0.04 72.19 -18.91
CA GLY A 1035 1.14 72.34 -19.76
C GLY A 1035 1.93 73.65 -19.52
N SER A 1036 1.33 74.66 -18.89
CA SER A 1036 2.00 75.93 -18.54
C SER A 1036 2.68 75.92 -17.17
N THR A 1037 2.38 74.95 -16.30
CA THR A 1037 2.99 74.85 -14.97
C THR A 1037 4.47 74.48 -15.11
N GLN A 1038 5.38 75.25 -14.49
CA GLN A 1038 6.79 74.86 -14.33
C GLN A 1038 7.03 74.47 -12.86
N LEU A 1039 6.92 75.46 -11.98
CA LEU A 1039 6.90 75.33 -10.53
C LEU A 1039 5.78 76.23 -9.99
N ALA A 1040 4.97 75.71 -9.08
CA ALA A 1040 4.00 76.48 -8.31
C ALA A 1040 3.97 75.96 -6.86
N VAL A 1041 4.12 76.84 -5.88
CA VAL A 1041 3.97 76.54 -4.45
C VAL A 1041 2.98 77.54 -3.86
N SER A 1042 1.95 77.08 -3.19
CA SER A 1042 0.95 77.97 -2.59
C SER A 1042 0.57 77.52 -1.19
N GLY A 1043 0.14 78.43 -0.32
CA GLY A 1043 -0.34 78.07 1.01
C GLY A 1043 -0.76 79.26 1.83
N ARG A 1044 -1.16 79.03 3.09
CA ARG A 1044 -1.47 80.09 4.05
C ARG A 1044 -0.59 79.98 5.29
N LEU A 1045 -0.02 81.10 5.72
CA LEU A 1045 0.68 81.23 6.99
C LEU A 1045 -0.27 81.85 8.03
N TYR A 1046 -0.31 81.30 9.24
CA TYR A 1046 -1.05 81.84 10.39
C TYR A 1046 -0.15 81.93 11.62
N LEU A 1047 -0.19 83.07 12.30
CA LEU A 1047 0.55 83.37 13.52
C LEU A 1047 -0.41 83.97 14.55
N ASN A 1048 -0.40 83.47 15.77
CA ASN A 1048 -1.08 84.06 16.91
C ASN A 1048 -0.13 84.09 18.11
N VAL A 1049 0.00 85.26 18.75
CA VAL A 1049 0.80 85.45 19.95
C VAL A 1049 -0.11 86.03 21.03
N SER A 1050 -0.84 85.17 21.72
CA SER A 1050 -1.77 85.46 22.82
C SER A 1050 -2.86 86.50 22.47
N GLY A 1051 -3.28 86.55 21.20
CA GLY A 1051 -4.16 87.60 20.68
C GLY A 1051 -3.51 88.98 20.63
N PHE A 1052 -2.21 89.10 20.95
CA PHE A 1052 -1.46 90.36 20.89
C PHE A 1052 -0.96 90.66 19.49
N VAL A 1053 -0.33 89.67 18.84
CA VAL A 1053 -0.07 89.68 17.40
C VAL A 1053 -0.89 88.56 16.79
N VAL A 1054 -1.75 88.89 15.83
CA VAL A 1054 -2.43 87.88 15.03
C VAL A 1054 -2.22 88.22 13.56
N ALA A 1055 -1.68 87.29 12.79
CA ALA A 1055 -1.37 87.51 11.38
C ALA A 1055 -1.77 86.29 10.55
N ALA A 1056 -2.32 86.53 9.36
CA ALA A 1056 -2.46 85.52 8.34
C ALA A 1056 -2.15 86.11 6.95
N ALA A 1057 -1.56 85.29 6.09
CA ALA A 1057 -1.29 85.65 4.70
C ALA A 1057 -1.37 84.40 3.83
N ALA A 1058 -1.98 84.53 2.64
CA ALA A 1058 -1.79 83.57 1.57
C ALA A 1058 -0.49 83.90 0.82
N PHE A 1059 0.22 82.89 0.36
CA PHE A 1059 1.41 83.05 -0.47
C PHE A 1059 1.34 82.12 -1.69
N ASP A 1060 1.87 82.61 -2.81
CA ASP A 1060 2.04 81.89 -4.06
C ASP A 1060 3.46 82.14 -4.59
N LEU A 1061 4.22 81.09 -4.84
CA LEU A 1061 5.54 81.10 -5.45
C LEU A 1061 5.44 80.40 -6.80
N SER A 1062 5.79 81.05 -7.90
CA SER A 1062 5.76 80.43 -9.23
C SER A 1062 7.00 80.73 -10.04
N GLU A 1063 7.37 79.81 -10.93
CA GLU A 1063 8.45 80.02 -11.89
C GLU A 1063 7.91 80.14 -13.31
N VAL A 1064 8.38 81.15 -14.04
CA VAL A 1064 8.10 81.33 -15.46
C VAL A 1064 9.43 81.55 -16.21
N SER A 1065 9.75 80.63 -17.11
CA SER A 1065 10.96 80.68 -17.95
C SER A 1065 10.64 81.06 -19.41
N GLY A 1066 11.63 81.64 -20.10
CA GLY A 1066 11.49 82.08 -21.49
C GLY A 1066 10.85 83.46 -21.63
N VAL A 1067 10.85 84.25 -20.56
CA VAL A 1067 10.28 85.61 -20.56
C VAL A 1067 11.34 86.60 -21.06
N PRO A 1068 11.07 87.41 -22.10
CA PRO A 1068 11.97 88.49 -22.47
C PRO A 1068 11.91 89.61 -21.44
N VAL A 1069 13.01 89.88 -20.75
CA VAL A 1069 13.15 90.97 -19.78
C VAL A 1069 14.11 92.02 -20.34
N ASN A 1070 13.63 93.25 -20.48
CA ASN A 1070 14.44 94.41 -20.85
C ASN A 1070 14.10 95.58 -19.92
N ASP A 1071 15.09 96.07 -19.18
CA ASP A 1071 14.92 97.16 -18.22
C ASP A 1071 15.02 98.56 -18.84
N GLY A 1072 15.32 98.65 -20.13
CA GLY A 1072 15.55 99.90 -20.86
C GLY A 1072 16.82 100.65 -20.45
N GLN A 1073 17.66 100.08 -19.57
CA GLN A 1073 18.87 100.68 -19.00
C GLN A 1073 20.11 99.78 -19.08
N GLY A 1074 20.05 98.67 -19.84
CA GLY A 1074 21.22 97.86 -20.22
C GLY A 1074 21.12 96.38 -19.87
N ILE A 1075 20.09 95.95 -19.14
CA ILE A 1075 19.78 94.53 -18.91
C ILE A 1075 18.81 94.08 -20.00
N ASN A 1076 19.23 93.12 -20.83
CA ASN A 1076 18.41 92.49 -21.86
C ASN A 1076 18.59 90.98 -21.80
N LEU A 1077 17.63 90.29 -21.19
CA LEU A 1077 17.59 88.85 -21.03
C LEU A 1077 16.47 88.30 -21.93
N PRO A 1078 16.78 87.77 -23.13
CA PRO A 1078 15.75 87.32 -24.07
C PRO A 1078 14.99 86.07 -23.61
N LEU A 1079 15.59 85.29 -22.69
CA LEU A 1079 15.05 84.06 -22.13
C LEU A 1079 15.26 84.06 -20.61
N ALA A 1080 14.72 85.05 -19.90
CA ALA A 1080 14.84 85.08 -18.44
C ALA A 1080 14.00 83.98 -17.79
N SER A 1081 14.47 83.51 -16.62
CA SER A 1081 13.68 82.73 -15.67
C SER A 1081 13.33 83.63 -14.49
N ILE A 1082 12.04 83.75 -14.19
CA ILE A 1082 11.53 84.61 -13.12
C ILE A 1082 10.89 83.72 -12.06
N LEU A 1083 11.41 83.79 -10.84
CA LEU A 1083 10.78 83.24 -9.64
C LEU A 1083 9.96 84.35 -8.96
N LEU A 1084 8.65 84.21 -8.92
CA LEU A 1084 7.70 85.22 -8.42
C LEU A 1084 7.07 84.73 -7.11
N LEU A 1085 7.27 85.48 -6.02
CA LEU A 1085 6.55 85.32 -4.76
C LEU A 1085 5.46 86.42 -4.65
N HIS A 1086 4.21 86.00 -4.57
CA HIS A 1086 3.05 86.85 -4.29
C HIS A 1086 2.54 86.54 -2.89
N LEU A 1087 2.40 87.56 -2.04
CA LEU A 1087 1.61 87.49 -0.81
C LEU A 1087 0.28 88.17 -1.07
N SER A 1088 -0.81 87.51 -0.72
CA SER A 1088 -2.17 88.03 -0.78
C SER A 1088 -2.91 87.79 0.53
N ASP A 1089 -4.09 88.39 0.68
CA ASP A 1089 -4.92 88.22 1.87
C ASP A 1089 -4.13 88.49 3.18
N VAL A 1090 -3.25 89.49 3.19
CA VAL A 1090 -2.42 89.78 4.37
C VAL A 1090 -3.26 90.52 5.40
N PHE A 1091 -3.60 89.83 6.47
CA PHE A 1091 -4.27 90.35 7.66
C PHE A 1091 -3.27 90.36 8.82
N LEU A 1092 -3.10 91.50 9.47
CA LEU A 1092 -2.21 91.66 10.62
C LEU A 1092 -2.90 92.53 11.66
N PHE A 1093 -2.93 92.08 12.91
CA PHE A 1093 -3.35 92.86 14.06
C PHE A 1093 -2.23 92.89 15.10
N ILE A 1094 -2.00 94.06 15.70
CA ILE A 1094 -1.09 94.26 16.83
C ILE A 1094 -1.84 95.07 17.90
N GLY A 1095 -2.13 94.48 19.06
CA GLY A 1095 -2.97 95.09 20.11
C GLY A 1095 -3.34 94.14 21.24
N ILE A 1096 -4.43 94.36 21.97
CA ILE A 1096 -4.96 93.40 22.95
C ILE A 1096 -6.29 92.82 22.45
N GLY A 1097 -6.51 91.52 22.64
CA GLY A 1097 -7.77 90.84 22.33
C GLY A 1097 -7.99 90.51 20.85
N GLY A 1098 -6.96 90.48 20.02
CA GLY A 1098 -7.06 90.14 18.60
C GLY A 1098 -7.47 88.69 18.38
N VAL A 1099 -8.31 88.48 17.37
CA VAL A 1099 -8.71 87.18 16.85
C VAL A 1099 -8.75 87.25 15.33
N LEU A 1100 -8.49 86.11 14.70
CA LEU A 1100 -8.55 85.94 13.26
C LEU A 1100 -8.93 84.49 12.94
N SER A 1101 -9.78 84.31 11.94
CA SER A 1101 -10.06 83.00 11.34
C SER A 1101 -8.80 82.42 10.68
N SER A 1102 -8.28 81.30 11.20
CA SER A 1102 -7.12 80.60 10.61
C SER A 1102 -7.40 80.04 9.21
N SER A 1103 -8.68 79.79 8.88
CA SER A 1103 -9.13 79.44 7.52
C SER A 1103 -9.21 80.64 6.56
N GLY A 1104 -8.98 81.85 7.05
CA GLY A 1104 -9.14 83.10 6.30
C GLY A 1104 -10.59 83.54 6.15
N TYR A 1105 -10.81 84.50 5.25
CA TYR A 1105 -12.10 85.14 4.98
C TYR A 1105 -12.49 84.96 3.51
N THR A 1106 -13.79 84.91 3.24
CA THR A 1106 -14.33 84.70 1.88
C THR A 1106 -15.02 85.97 1.36
N GLY A 1107 -15.13 86.10 0.04
CA GLY A 1107 -15.74 87.27 -0.62
C GLY A 1107 -14.72 88.19 -1.30
N THR A 1108 -15.20 89.36 -1.73
CA THR A 1108 -14.35 90.41 -2.34
C THR A 1108 -13.31 90.93 -1.33
N PRO A 1109 -12.20 91.52 -1.79
CA PRO A 1109 -11.24 92.26 -0.95
C PRO A 1109 -11.87 93.03 0.22
N ALA A 1110 -12.86 93.88 -0.09
CA ALA A 1110 -13.58 94.68 0.90
C ALA A 1110 -14.42 93.85 1.88
N GLN A 1111 -15.02 92.75 1.42
CA GLN A 1111 -15.79 91.84 2.28
C GLN A 1111 -14.89 91.05 3.23
N ARG A 1112 -13.71 90.62 2.76
CA ARG A 1112 -12.72 89.94 3.61
C ARG A 1112 -12.16 90.88 4.68
N ALA A 1113 -11.79 92.11 4.28
CA ALA A 1113 -11.36 93.14 5.22
C ALA A 1113 -12.44 93.45 6.27
N ALA A 1114 -13.69 93.65 5.84
CA ALA A 1114 -14.80 93.91 6.76
C ALA A 1114 -15.10 92.73 7.70
N ALA A 1115 -14.94 91.49 7.23
CA ALA A 1115 -15.11 90.30 8.08
C ALA A 1115 -14.00 90.20 9.14
N PHE A 1116 -12.74 90.49 8.76
CA PHE A 1116 -11.65 90.57 9.72
C PHE A 1116 -11.87 91.68 10.76
N GLU A 1117 -12.29 92.85 10.31
CA GLU A 1117 -12.64 93.97 11.22
C GLU A 1117 -13.78 93.58 12.16
N ALA A 1118 -14.82 92.90 11.66
CA ALA A 1118 -15.93 92.43 12.47
C ALA A 1118 -15.49 91.41 13.53
N ASP A 1119 -14.57 90.50 13.20
CA ASP A 1119 -13.99 89.55 14.17
C ASP A 1119 -13.22 90.28 15.28
N LEU A 1120 -12.43 91.30 14.92
CA LEU A 1120 -11.72 92.15 15.88
C LEU A 1120 -12.69 92.96 16.77
N GLU A 1121 -13.73 93.57 16.19
CA GLU A 1121 -14.76 94.33 16.91
C GLU A 1121 -15.56 93.44 17.87
N ALA A 1122 -15.97 92.26 17.40
CA ALA A 1122 -16.70 91.28 18.20
C ALA A 1122 -15.90 90.81 19.42
N ALA A 1123 -14.57 90.74 19.29
CA ALA A 1123 -13.67 90.41 20.38
C ALA A 1123 -13.32 91.59 21.30
N GLY A 1124 -13.76 92.80 20.98
CA GLY A 1124 -13.40 94.02 21.72
C GLY A 1124 -11.91 94.33 21.63
N ALA A 1125 -11.28 94.02 20.50
CA ALA A 1125 -9.85 94.19 20.31
C ALA A 1125 -9.44 95.69 20.30
N ILE A 1126 -8.30 96.02 20.91
CA ILE A 1126 -7.76 97.40 20.93
C ILE A 1126 -6.34 97.37 20.35
N GLY A 1127 -6.14 97.98 19.17
CA GLY A 1127 -4.85 97.95 18.50
C GLY A 1127 -4.82 98.61 17.12
N PHE A 1128 -3.81 98.24 16.34
CA PHE A 1128 -3.66 98.59 14.93
C PHE A 1128 -3.83 97.35 14.08
N PHE A 1129 -4.44 97.50 12.90
CA PHE A 1129 -4.55 96.40 11.95
C PHE A 1129 -4.20 96.82 10.53
N VAL A 1130 -3.82 95.84 9.73
CA VAL A 1130 -3.71 95.88 8.27
C VAL A 1130 -4.64 94.80 7.75
N ALA A 1131 -5.52 95.14 6.81
CA ALA A 1131 -6.46 94.21 6.22
C ALA A 1131 -6.25 94.11 4.70
N ASP A 1132 -6.23 92.88 4.20
CA ASP A 1132 -6.19 92.54 2.77
C ASP A 1132 -5.04 93.20 1.98
N ALA A 1133 -3.85 93.29 2.58
CA ALA A 1133 -2.66 93.78 1.88
C ALA A 1133 -2.05 92.71 0.97
N SER A 1134 -1.25 93.15 -0.01
CA SER A 1134 -0.52 92.27 -0.94
C SER A 1134 0.93 92.72 -1.15
N LEU A 1135 1.82 91.78 -1.50
CA LEU A 1135 3.23 92.02 -1.82
C LEU A 1135 3.69 91.13 -2.98
N ASP A 1136 4.29 91.71 -4.00
CA ASP A 1136 4.94 90.98 -5.10
C ASP A 1136 6.46 91.11 -5.01
N LEU A 1137 7.17 89.98 -5.10
CA LEU A 1137 8.62 89.90 -5.13
C LEU A 1137 9.06 88.99 -6.29
N GLY A 1138 9.80 89.53 -7.26
CA GLY A 1138 10.35 88.77 -8.38
C GLY A 1138 11.88 88.66 -8.29
N VAL A 1139 12.42 87.45 -8.43
CA VAL A 1139 13.85 87.17 -8.61
C VAL A 1139 14.08 86.77 -10.06
N VAL A 1140 14.89 87.55 -10.78
CA VAL A 1140 15.17 87.33 -12.21
C VAL A 1140 16.54 86.71 -12.39
N GLY A 1141 16.59 85.53 -13.01
CA GLY A 1141 17.81 84.82 -13.40
C GLY A 1141 18.04 84.87 -14.91
N ASN A 1142 19.32 84.78 -15.32
CA ASN A 1142 19.67 84.58 -16.72
C ASN A 1142 19.41 83.11 -17.08
N GLY A 1143 18.31 82.82 -17.77
CA GLY A 1143 18.00 81.48 -18.25
C GLY A 1143 18.97 81.10 -19.37
N THR A 1144 19.55 79.90 -19.29
CA THR A 1144 20.35 79.29 -20.36
C THR A 1144 19.49 78.44 -21.27
#